data_AF-A0A2P9F0U3-F1
#
_entry.id   AF-A0A2P9F0U3-F1
#
_cell.length_a   1.000
_cell.length_b   1.000
_cell.length_c   1.000
_cell.angle_alpha   90.00
_cell.angle_beta   90.00
_cell.angle_gamma   90.00
#
_symmetry.space_group_name_H-M   'P 1'
#
loop_
_entity.id
_entity.type
_entity.pdbx_description
1 polymer ?
#
loop_
_entity_poly.entity_id
_entity_poly.type
_entity_poly.pdbx_seq_one_letter_code
_entity_poly.pdbx_strand_id
1 'polypeptide(L)'
;MSDTTTTTAGQADTGTADTTGPRPGPARRLRLPGLGRGAGGNQLFRNAYALMLNTGISAVLGLGFWLAAARYYTEAAVGQGSAAIAAMKLLAGLAALTLTGALARFIPVAGRGTGRLVFRTYAGSSVAVALAAGVFLLTLGLWGSSYRFLHDPRDAVFFVLAVVAWSLLTLQDGVLTGLRSALWVPVGNTVFSAVKLVLLVVFAAAVPTMGVFVSWVAAIAVSVLPLGWLVFRRLVPRHVKATEGLAHPPSLREIGRFLAGDYTGSLFSLAVVYLVPVIVAAQVSSTDNAYFYITTTIGGTVNLLAINMGASLTVEGAHDPARLAANTRAALRRMARIMLPVCGVLFFGAPWILAVFGPGYADAATGLLRWFAVGAVLRVVMETYFAVLRAQSRTAGLAWLQGLLCALVLGLTLLLLPRMGLLGAGVAEISSLAVIVLIAAPRLWRIVRTAPPAAVPEDAAPDGDLADLGRVASTAKKESGARSRRPDSDTLALGLHLDFDHMERRPDVRPGPGTPPAGSPAVRGDHRPAWAQDRPTRPLHLNRPPAPGRPVDGEVPPVEESEGAPGDAPPAPSPAAPPPSGPRGAWLPRPTRAGVLLGCLLIAALLLYWVPALALDDSALDGMDGLGLVSVLPLPTLAGTALLATVFASLLWLRREHRALLLVTLVATVVSLHALPAVIEAEPRFATAWQHLGFLDYIDRTGSAVPDLDARWSWPGFFAAAAFVAKACGVDDFTEIIRWWPTAMQLLYLAPMFLLARHVRANWRARWTGVWIFVLSGWVGQDYFSPQGFTYLLYLAFVTILLVWFRAPRMLWAKVRPGEAEVEPTDRRQRAVLLVVLIALYAATVPAHQLTPFVMLGVLAVLVLVGRCELRGLPLLFAVLVAVWVGFLAEPYWSGHFDELFGGVGGVGGNVTSSVSGRIGEGSSTHKLVLYARVALAGLVMLLACYGFLRRRANRYRERSLLVLTFVPFLGFGMQSYGGEMALRVFMFALPGAALLAALALFPRSGATAGERAKDRRSLAPLAALLAGLFLIGGFLVARWGNEPFERVRSGEVAAMEYVYAHDEPTVRLLWLSDDPVDSVTPALPWGARDMEKVEYVPTLAPVDPVLVSGLVKSLKDAGPHSYLIVNRGQTTSLQLDSGYPANWDARLIRNLDARKELREVFANEDATIFSLRGRTGKAPAPDPGPIGPQVTWTPWSVVGGLATIALIVLLTTREVVRVAARPSVRQLRWLQGSFWFSLPLLALLLASLVQRFLTMGGAP
;
A
#
# COMPACT_ATOMS: atom_id res chain seq x y z
N MET A 1 41.60 36.09 -7.07
CA MET A 1 42.66 36.21 -8.09
C MET A 1 42.58 34.99 -8.97
N SER A 2 42.51 35.26 -10.26
CA SER A 2 42.72 34.37 -11.39
C SER A 2 44.14 33.78 -11.37
N ASP A 3 44.27 32.63 -12.03
CA ASP A 3 45.38 32.18 -12.89
C ASP A 3 46.86 32.21 -12.43
N THR A 4 47.63 31.47 -13.24
CA THR A 4 49.10 31.51 -13.46
C THR A 4 49.96 30.77 -12.42
N THR A 5 50.99 29.97 -12.74
CA THR A 5 51.78 29.78 -13.98
C THR A 5 52.70 28.53 -13.85
N THR A 6 53.07 27.92 -15.00
CA THR A 6 54.37 27.34 -15.46
C THR A 6 55.45 26.91 -14.44
N THR A 7 56.20 25.80 -14.62
CA THR A 7 57.31 25.65 -15.61
C THR A 7 57.78 24.19 -15.87
N THR A 8 58.23 23.99 -17.12
CA THR A 8 59.30 23.14 -17.74
C THR A 8 60.34 22.47 -16.81
N ALA A 9 61.03 21.35 -17.10
CA ALA A 9 61.72 20.86 -18.32
C ALA A 9 62.22 19.40 -18.12
N GLY A 10 62.62 18.70 -19.21
CA GLY A 10 63.51 17.52 -19.13
C GLY A 10 63.44 16.54 -20.32
N GLN A 11 64.35 16.71 -21.28
CA GLN A 11 64.57 15.93 -22.52
C GLN A 11 65.01 14.46 -22.29
N ALA A 12 64.73 13.57 -23.25
CA ALA A 12 65.73 12.84 -24.06
C ALA A 12 65.16 11.60 -24.79
N ASP A 13 65.04 11.74 -26.11
CA ASP A 13 65.67 10.94 -27.17
C ASP A 13 65.37 9.45 -27.48
N THR A 14 65.44 9.23 -28.80
CA THR A 14 65.73 8.00 -29.59
C THR A 14 64.60 7.02 -29.90
N GLY A 15 64.41 6.79 -31.21
CA GLY A 15 63.51 5.80 -31.78
C GLY A 15 64.17 4.47 -32.11
N THR A 16 63.37 3.51 -32.55
CA THR A 16 63.59 2.58 -33.68
C THR A 16 62.49 1.51 -33.69
N ALA A 17 62.14 1.08 -34.90
CA ALA A 17 61.19 0.00 -35.17
C ALA A 17 61.73 -1.36 -34.70
N ASP A 18 60.87 -2.27 -34.23
CA ASP A 18 60.56 -3.48 -35.01
C ASP A 18 59.39 -4.30 -34.43
N THR A 19 58.86 -5.11 -35.34
CA THR A 19 57.74 -6.04 -35.35
C THR A 19 57.72 -7.14 -34.26
N THR A 20 56.51 -7.56 -33.82
CA THR A 20 56.00 -8.98 -33.79
C THR A 20 54.83 -9.22 -32.80
N GLY A 21 53.75 -9.83 -33.30
CA GLY A 21 52.80 -10.70 -32.56
C GLY A 21 51.56 -10.06 -31.88
N PRO A 22 50.32 -10.39 -32.29
CA PRO A 22 49.13 -9.96 -31.58
C PRO A 22 48.89 -10.85 -30.34
N ARG A 23 49.15 -10.32 -29.14
CA ARG A 23 48.64 -10.88 -27.87
C ARG A 23 47.18 -10.46 -27.65
N PRO A 24 46.34 -11.33 -27.04
CA PRO A 24 44.90 -11.08 -26.87
C PRO A 24 44.66 -9.92 -25.91
N GLY A 25 44.00 -8.86 -26.42
CA GLY A 25 43.63 -7.69 -25.63
C GLY A 25 42.62 -8.00 -24.52
N PRO A 26 42.61 -7.22 -23.42
CA PRO A 26 41.68 -7.40 -22.32
C PRO A 26 40.25 -7.15 -22.79
N ALA A 27 39.33 -8.04 -22.39
CA ALA A 27 37.91 -7.98 -22.70
C ALA A 27 37.34 -6.56 -22.53
N ARG A 28 36.94 -5.96 -23.67
CA ARG A 28 36.15 -4.73 -23.73
C ARG A 28 34.92 -4.90 -22.84
N ARG A 29 34.92 -4.21 -21.69
CA ARG A 29 33.71 -3.99 -20.90
C ARG A 29 32.74 -3.21 -21.77
N LEU A 30 31.71 -3.89 -22.27
CA LEU A 30 30.57 -3.26 -22.93
C LEU A 30 29.96 -2.22 -21.96
N ARG A 31 30.14 -0.95 -22.31
CA ARG A 31 29.33 0.16 -21.79
C ARG A 31 27.89 -0.07 -22.24
N LEU A 32 27.00 -0.26 -21.27
CA LEU A 32 25.55 -0.31 -21.47
C LEU A 32 25.07 1.05 -22.02
N PRO A 33 24.32 1.10 -23.13
CA PRO A 33 23.53 2.28 -23.49
C PRO A 33 22.31 2.31 -22.56
N GLY A 34 22.17 3.37 -21.77
CA GLY A 34 21.04 3.54 -20.83
C GLY A 34 21.38 4.17 -19.47
N LEU A 35 22.65 4.49 -19.22
CA LEU A 35 23.06 5.50 -18.24
C LEU A 35 23.80 6.60 -19.00
N GLY A 36 23.12 7.19 -19.98
CA GLY A 36 23.56 8.45 -20.55
C GLY A 36 23.48 9.51 -19.46
N ARG A 37 24.65 9.99 -19.02
CA ARG A 37 24.78 11.34 -18.47
C ARG A 37 24.33 12.30 -19.57
N GLY A 38 23.03 12.58 -19.63
CA GLY A 38 22.53 13.74 -20.34
C GLY A 38 22.94 14.97 -19.54
N ALA A 39 23.95 15.69 -20.02
CA ALA A 39 24.22 17.05 -19.57
C ALA A 39 23.03 17.90 -20.01
N GLY A 40 22.18 18.33 -19.07
CA GLY A 40 21.12 19.31 -19.37
C GLY A 40 19.78 19.15 -18.63
N GLY A 41 19.47 18.00 -18.02
CA GLY A 41 18.18 17.77 -17.34
C GLY A 41 18.28 17.68 -15.82
N ASN A 42 18.20 18.82 -15.13
CA ASN A 42 17.97 19.06 -13.69
C ASN A 42 18.11 17.84 -12.72
N GLN A 43 19.35 17.39 -12.47
CA GLN A 43 19.70 16.36 -11.46
C GLN A 43 19.32 16.79 -10.02
N LEU A 44 19.32 18.10 -9.76
CA LEU A 44 18.89 18.77 -8.53
C LEU A 44 17.61 18.16 -7.94
N PHE A 45 16.58 18.01 -8.76
CA PHE A 45 15.24 17.71 -8.25
C PHE A 45 15.01 16.22 -7.97
N ARG A 46 15.67 15.31 -8.70
CA ARG A 46 15.50 13.86 -8.46
C ARG A 46 16.09 13.44 -7.13
N ASN A 47 17.22 14.02 -6.74
CA ASN A 47 17.85 13.77 -5.44
C ASN A 47 17.09 14.46 -4.30
N ALA A 48 16.64 15.70 -4.51
CA ALA A 48 15.78 16.40 -3.54
C ALA A 48 14.49 15.63 -3.25
N TYR A 49 13.74 15.19 -4.27
CA TYR A 49 12.50 14.44 -4.07
C TYR A 49 12.70 13.06 -3.44
N ALA A 50 13.82 12.38 -3.74
CA ALA A 50 14.14 11.10 -3.11
C ALA A 50 14.47 11.25 -1.61
N LEU A 51 15.22 12.30 -1.24
CA LEU A 51 15.51 12.63 0.16
C LEU A 51 14.23 13.08 0.89
N MET A 52 13.42 13.93 0.25
CA MET A 52 12.12 14.35 0.79
C MET A 52 11.17 13.16 1.00
N LEU A 53 11.15 12.18 0.10
CA LEU A 53 10.33 10.97 0.26
C LEU A 53 10.80 10.12 1.45
N ASN A 54 12.11 9.92 1.61
CA ASN A 54 12.67 9.21 2.76
C ASN A 54 12.35 9.93 4.09
N THR A 55 12.52 11.24 4.11
CA THR A 55 12.14 12.09 5.25
C THR A 55 10.65 12.01 5.52
N GLY A 56 9.80 12.01 4.50
CA GLY A 56 8.35 11.86 4.63
C GLY A 56 7.94 10.54 5.28
N ILE A 57 8.59 9.43 4.90
CA ILE A 57 8.34 8.11 5.52
C ILE A 57 8.73 8.12 7.00
N SER A 58 9.91 8.65 7.33
CA SER A 58 10.37 8.75 8.73
C SER A 58 9.49 9.69 9.57
N ALA A 59 8.99 10.76 8.97
CA ALA A 59 8.06 11.70 9.58
C ALA A 59 6.72 11.06 9.90
N VAL A 60 6.13 10.30 8.98
CA VAL A 60 4.86 9.59 9.19
C VAL A 60 5.00 8.57 10.32
N LEU A 61 6.07 7.76 10.31
CA LEU A 61 6.34 6.81 11.40
C LEU A 61 6.59 7.51 12.74
N GLY A 62 7.26 8.66 12.72
CA GLY A 62 7.52 9.48 13.91
C GLY A 62 6.24 10.10 14.50
N LEU A 63 5.37 10.65 13.65
CA LEU A 63 4.07 11.17 14.07
C LEU A 63 3.17 10.06 14.60
N GLY A 64 3.17 8.90 13.94
CA GLY A 64 2.45 7.72 14.42
C GLY A 64 2.91 7.25 15.81
N PHE A 65 4.22 7.31 16.09
CA PHE A 65 4.77 7.03 17.41
C PHE A 65 4.23 8.00 18.47
N TRP A 66 4.24 9.30 18.20
CA TRP A 66 3.77 10.29 19.16
C TRP A 66 2.26 10.27 19.34
N LEU A 67 1.50 9.92 18.30
CA LEU A 67 0.07 9.71 18.40
C LEU A 67 -0.25 8.50 19.28
N ALA A 68 0.45 7.39 19.08
CA ALA A 68 0.32 6.23 19.96
C ALA A 68 0.74 6.58 21.40
N ALA A 69 1.82 7.34 21.59
CA ALA A 69 2.26 7.76 22.91
C ALA A 69 1.18 8.59 23.63
N ALA A 70 0.58 9.57 22.95
CA ALA A 70 -0.47 10.41 23.52
C ALA A 70 -1.76 9.63 23.86
N ARG A 71 -2.04 8.52 23.16
CA ARG A 71 -3.23 7.69 23.39
C ARG A 71 -3.04 6.61 24.46
N TYR A 72 -1.84 6.04 24.55
CA TYR A 72 -1.56 4.91 25.46
C TYR A 72 -0.88 5.33 26.77
N TYR A 73 -0.31 6.53 26.85
CA TYR A 73 0.39 7.03 28.02
C TYR A 73 -0.24 8.33 28.52
N THR A 74 -0.09 8.59 29.82
CA THR A 74 -0.49 9.87 30.40
C THR A 74 0.39 11.00 29.86
N GLU A 75 -0.15 12.21 29.76
CA GLU A 75 0.56 13.39 29.25
C GLU A 75 1.85 13.66 30.03
N ALA A 76 1.84 13.45 31.36
CA ALA A 76 3.02 13.56 32.20
C ALA A 76 4.11 12.53 31.84
N ALA A 77 3.74 11.27 31.56
CA ALA A 77 4.68 10.24 31.14
C ALA A 77 5.27 10.53 29.75
N VAL A 78 4.45 11.01 28.81
CA VAL A 78 4.92 11.51 27.50
C VAL A 78 5.89 12.67 27.69
N GLY A 79 5.60 13.56 28.63
CA GLY A 79 6.44 14.69 29.04
C GLY A 79 7.81 14.30 29.57
N GLN A 80 7.85 13.37 30.53
CA GLN A 80 9.09 12.86 31.12
C GLN A 80 9.92 12.06 30.10
N GLY A 81 9.26 11.19 29.33
CA GLY A 81 9.91 10.42 28.28
C GLY A 81 10.52 11.30 27.19
N SER A 82 9.79 12.32 26.73
CA SER A 82 10.28 13.26 25.72
C SER A 82 11.41 14.17 26.25
N ALA A 83 11.37 14.57 27.52
CA ALA A 83 12.45 15.29 28.20
C ALA A 83 13.75 14.47 28.22
N ALA A 84 13.69 13.20 28.62
CA ALA A 84 14.85 12.33 28.59
C ALA A 84 15.37 12.07 27.17
N ILE A 85 14.49 11.92 26.17
CA ILE A 85 14.90 11.82 24.77
C ILE A 85 15.63 13.11 24.33
N ALA A 86 15.13 14.29 24.72
CA ALA A 86 15.76 15.57 24.40
C ALA A 86 17.16 15.69 25.03
N ALA A 87 17.29 15.40 26.33
CA ALA A 87 18.56 15.43 27.05
C ALA A 87 19.56 14.41 26.48
N MET A 88 19.10 13.18 26.20
CA MET A 88 19.91 12.15 25.55
C MET A 88 20.46 12.63 24.19
N LYS A 89 19.61 13.23 23.34
CA LYS A 89 20.01 13.78 22.04
C LYS A 89 20.99 14.94 22.17
N LEU A 90 20.78 15.83 23.14
CA LEU A 90 21.69 16.95 23.43
C LEU A 90 23.07 16.44 23.81
N LEU A 91 23.15 15.59 24.84
CA LEU A 91 24.41 15.09 25.39
C LEU A 91 25.21 14.29 24.36
N ALA A 92 24.54 13.42 23.61
CA ALA A 92 25.20 12.66 22.54
C ALA A 92 25.55 13.54 21.33
N GLY A 93 24.71 14.53 20.99
CA GLY A 93 24.90 15.42 19.86
C GLY A 93 26.15 16.29 19.97
N LEU A 94 26.52 16.70 21.19
CA LEU A 94 27.74 17.47 21.48
C LEU A 94 29.03 16.72 21.10
N ALA A 95 29.05 15.39 21.22
CA ALA A 95 30.22 14.56 20.88
C ALA A 95 30.14 13.93 19.48
N ALA A 96 28.95 13.50 19.04
CA ALA A 96 28.82 12.61 17.89
C ALA A 96 28.84 13.33 16.53
N LEU A 97 28.30 14.55 16.41
CA LEU A 97 28.13 15.19 15.09
C LEU A 97 29.46 15.63 14.46
N THR A 98 30.37 16.16 15.27
CA THR A 98 31.69 16.62 14.81
C THR A 98 32.54 15.44 14.36
N LEU A 99 32.43 14.32 15.09
CA LEU A 99 33.05 13.06 14.75
C LEU A 99 32.43 12.39 13.52
N THR A 100 31.13 12.58 13.25
CA THR A 100 30.44 12.00 12.08
C THR A 100 30.99 12.57 10.76
N GLY A 101 31.15 13.89 10.68
CA GLY A 101 31.78 14.54 9.52
C GLY A 101 33.24 14.11 9.33
N ALA A 102 33.99 13.99 10.43
CA ALA A 102 35.36 13.48 10.40
C ALA A 102 35.44 12.02 9.93
N LEU A 103 34.58 11.14 10.42
CA LEU A 103 34.52 9.73 10.00
C LEU A 103 34.20 9.60 8.50
N ALA A 104 33.22 10.37 8.00
CA ALA A 104 32.87 10.36 6.59
C ALA A 104 34.04 10.81 5.68
N ARG A 105 34.88 11.74 6.15
CA ARG A 105 36.05 12.25 5.43
C ARG A 105 37.27 11.33 5.51
N PHE A 106 37.57 10.80 6.69
CA PHE A 106 38.84 10.11 6.98
C PHE A 106 38.79 8.60 6.77
N ILE A 107 37.63 7.94 6.90
CA ILE A 107 37.48 6.49 6.63
C ILE A 107 37.88 6.11 5.18
N PRO A 108 37.51 6.87 4.13
CA PRO A 108 37.94 6.57 2.77
C PRO A 108 39.46 6.49 2.59
N VAL A 109 40.23 7.19 3.42
CA VAL A 109 41.70 7.33 3.30
C VAL A 109 42.46 6.51 4.36
N ALA A 110 41.77 6.00 5.38
CA ALA A 110 42.37 5.32 6.54
C ALA A 110 43.00 3.94 6.24
N GLY A 111 42.69 3.31 5.10
CA GLY A 111 43.28 2.03 4.68
C GLY A 111 43.22 0.94 5.76
N ARG A 112 44.37 0.31 6.05
CA ARG A 112 44.52 -0.72 7.09
C ARG A 112 44.16 -0.24 8.51
N GLY A 113 44.21 1.07 8.77
CA GLY A 113 43.85 1.68 10.05
C GLY A 113 42.34 1.82 10.30
N THR A 114 41.49 1.53 9.30
CA THR A 114 40.04 1.81 9.36
C THR A 114 39.35 1.18 10.58
N GLY A 115 39.61 -0.09 10.88
CA GLY A 115 38.97 -0.76 12.02
C GLY A 115 39.36 -0.14 13.37
N ARG A 116 40.65 0.25 13.51
CA ARG A 116 41.16 0.88 14.73
C ARG A 116 40.65 2.30 14.89
N LEU A 117 40.51 3.05 13.79
CA LEU A 117 39.92 4.38 13.77
C LEU A 117 38.46 4.32 14.24
N VAL A 118 37.64 3.45 13.63
CA VAL A 118 36.22 3.29 14.00
C VAL A 118 36.08 2.90 15.47
N PHE A 119 36.84 1.90 15.94
CA PHE A 119 36.78 1.46 17.33
C PHE A 119 37.20 2.55 18.32
N ARG A 120 38.31 3.26 18.06
CA ARG A 120 38.78 4.35 18.93
C ARG A 120 37.79 5.51 18.98
N THR A 121 37.16 5.85 17.87
CA THR A 121 36.13 6.90 17.84
C THR A 121 34.88 6.46 18.61
N TYR A 122 34.44 5.21 18.48
CA TYR A 122 33.32 4.68 19.28
C TYR A 122 33.65 4.70 20.77
N ALA A 123 34.78 4.12 21.18
CA ALA A 123 35.17 4.07 22.58
C ALA A 123 35.38 5.47 23.17
N GLY A 124 36.12 6.34 22.48
CA GLY A 124 36.37 7.72 22.93
C GLY A 124 35.10 8.55 23.05
N SER A 125 34.17 8.41 22.09
CA SER A 125 32.89 9.09 22.17
C SER A 125 32.01 8.54 23.28
N SER A 126 31.95 7.22 23.47
CA SER A 126 31.18 6.61 24.56
C SER A 126 31.65 7.10 25.93
N VAL A 127 32.97 7.20 26.15
CA VAL A 127 33.52 7.76 27.40
C VAL A 127 33.16 9.24 27.56
N ALA A 128 33.37 10.06 26.53
CA ALA A 128 33.08 11.49 26.59
C ALA A 128 31.59 11.77 26.88
N VAL A 129 30.70 11.03 26.22
CA VAL A 129 29.24 11.16 26.39
C VAL A 129 28.78 10.60 27.73
N ALA A 130 29.38 9.50 28.23
CA ALA A 130 29.09 8.99 29.56
C ALA A 130 29.51 9.98 30.66
N LEU A 131 30.67 10.63 30.52
CA LEU A 131 31.10 11.70 31.43
C LEU A 131 30.16 12.90 31.38
N ALA A 132 29.75 13.34 30.19
CA ALA A 132 28.78 14.41 30.03
C ALA A 132 27.41 14.07 30.65
N ALA A 133 26.94 12.84 30.48
CA ALA A 133 25.73 12.33 31.13
C ALA A 133 25.90 12.28 32.66
N GLY A 134 27.08 11.90 33.16
CA GLY A 134 27.41 11.96 34.59
C GLY A 134 27.31 13.37 35.16
N VAL A 135 27.87 14.38 34.46
CA VAL A 135 27.75 15.79 34.86
C VAL A 135 26.28 16.27 34.83
N PHE A 136 25.52 15.86 33.81
CA PHE A 136 24.09 16.15 33.76
C PHE A 136 23.33 15.55 34.95
N LEU A 137 23.62 14.28 35.29
CA LEU A 137 23.02 13.61 36.44
C LEU A 137 23.38 14.28 37.78
N LEU A 138 24.64 14.71 37.95
CA LEU A 138 25.08 15.45 39.14
C LEU A 138 24.41 16.83 39.27
N THR A 139 23.92 17.39 38.17
CA THR A 139 23.23 18.69 38.16
C THR A 139 21.71 18.57 38.12
N LEU A 140 21.12 17.36 38.26
CA LEU A 140 19.67 17.13 38.18
C LEU A 140 18.83 18.07 39.05
N GLY A 141 19.32 18.46 40.23
CA GLY A 141 18.62 19.42 41.10
C GLY A 141 18.39 20.81 40.47
N LEU A 142 19.11 21.14 39.39
CA LEU A 142 18.96 22.38 38.62
C LEU A 142 18.01 22.23 37.41
N TRP A 143 17.62 21.00 37.05
CA TRP A 143 16.77 20.70 35.90
C TRP A 143 15.41 20.25 36.43
N GLY A 144 14.34 21.01 36.13
CA GLY A 144 13.03 20.89 36.80
C GLY A 144 12.32 19.53 36.77
N SER A 145 11.05 19.53 37.18
CA SER A 145 10.28 18.32 37.53
C SER A 145 10.27 17.18 36.50
N SER A 146 10.42 17.48 35.20
CA SER A 146 10.46 16.49 34.11
C SER A 146 11.64 15.52 34.17
N TYR A 147 12.70 15.82 34.92
CA TYR A 147 13.87 14.95 35.09
C TYR A 147 13.91 14.23 36.44
N ARG A 148 12.91 14.43 37.30
CA ARG A 148 12.92 13.93 38.69
C ARG A 148 13.07 12.41 38.79
N PHE A 149 12.54 11.66 37.83
CA PHE A 149 12.65 10.19 37.83
C PHE A 149 14.11 9.70 37.70
N LEU A 150 15.01 10.51 37.12
CA LEU A 150 16.44 10.19 37.01
C LEU A 150 17.21 10.27 38.34
N HIS A 151 16.55 10.67 39.45
CA HIS A 151 17.14 10.55 40.79
C HIS A 151 17.25 9.09 41.24
N ASP A 152 16.48 8.16 40.67
CA ASP A 152 16.65 6.74 40.94
C ASP A 152 17.97 6.24 40.30
N PRO A 153 18.88 5.61 41.07
CA PRO A 153 20.14 5.09 40.55
C PRO A 153 19.97 4.12 39.35
N ARG A 154 18.86 3.35 39.31
CA ARG A 154 18.59 2.42 38.20
C ARG A 154 18.29 3.17 36.91
N ASP A 155 17.44 4.19 36.99
CA ASP A 155 17.07 5.02 35.83
C ASP A 155 18.23 5.92 35.39
N ALA A 156 19.06 6.38 36.32
CA ALA A 156 20.29 7.12 36.04
C ALA A 156 21.29 6.28 35.23
N VAL A 157 21.57 5.03 35.65
CA VAL A 157 22.45 4.11 34.91
C VAL A 157 21.86 3.79 33.54
N PHE A 158 20.56 3.52 33.48
CA PHE A 158 19.88 3.26 32.22
C PHE A 158 19.96 4.46 31.26
N PHE A 159 19.82 5.69 31.78
CA PHE A 159 19.97 6.91 31.01
C PHE A 159 21.38 7.07 30.45
N VAL A 160 22.44 6.82 31.23
CA VAL A 160 23.83 6.85 30.73
C VAL A 160 24.01 5.85 29.58
N LEU A 161 23.52 4.62 29.74
CA LEU A 161 23.57 3.60 28.68
C LEU A 161 22.81 4.04 27.42
N ALA A 162 21.65 4.69 27.60
CA ALA A 162 20.87 5.24 26.50
C ALA A 162 21.62 6.35 25.74
N VAL A 163 22.28 7.26 26.45
CA VAL A 163 23.07 8.34 25.83
C VAL A 163 24.25 7.76 25.04
N VAL A 164 24.93 6.76 25.59
CA VAL A 164 25.99 6.03 24.88
C VAL A 164 25.45 5.33 23.63
N ALA A 165 24.31 4.63 23.75
CA ALA A 165 23.70 3.91 22.63
C ALA A 165 23.28 4.85 21.50
N TRP A 166 22.69 6.01 21.81
CA TRP A 166 22.34 7.03 20.83
C TRP A 166 23.57 7.64 20.15
N SER A 167 24.65 7.87 20.89
CA SER A 167 25.93 8.32 20.32
C SER A 167 26.48 7.31 19.31
N LEU A 168 26.48 6.02 19.66
CA LEU A 168 26.93 4.94 18.77
C LEU A 168 26.08 4.85 17.50
N LEU A 169 24.75 4.95 17.62
CA LEU A 169 23.85 4.97 16.47
C LEU A 169 24.17 6.13 15.51
N THR A 170 24.40 7.33 16.06
CA THR A 170 24.73 8.52 15.28
C THR A 170 26.08 8.38 14.56
N LEU A 171 27.11 7.90 15.27
CA LEU A 171 28.43 7.68 14.68
C LEU A 171 28.43 6.58 13.62
N GLN A 172 27.56 5.58 13.77
CA GLN A 172 27.41 4.47 12.82
C GLN A 172 26.95 4.93 11.45
N ASP A 173 26.06 5.92 11.38
CA ASP A 173 25.66 6.53 10.10
C ASP A 173 26.86 7.21 9.40
N GLY A 174 27.71 7.88 10.18
CA GLY A 174 28.98 8.44 9.69
C GLY A 174 29.94 7.37 9.16
N VAL A 175 30.07 6.25 9.88
CA VAL A 175 30.91 5.11 9.47
C VAL A 175 30.41 4.47 8.18
N LEU A 176 29.11 4.16 8.09
CA LEU A 176 28.50 3.57 6.90
C LEU A 176 28.65 4.47 5.68
N THR A 177 28.52 5.79 5.89
CA THR A 177 28.74 6.80 4.84
C THR A 177 30.20 6.81 4.38
N GLY A 178 31.16 6.84 5.30
CA GLY A 178 32.60 6.77 5.00
C GLY A 178 33.02 5.47 4.30
N LEU A 179 32.40 4.34 4.64
CA LEU A 179 32.60 3.03 3.99
C LEU A 179 31.88 2.89 2.62
N ARG A 180 31.32 3.99 2.07
CA ARG A 180 30.52 4.01 0.83
C ARG A 180 29.35 3.03 0.83
N SER A 181 28.79 2.78 2.00
CA SER A 181 27.71 1.83 2.27
C SER A 181 26.43 2.54 2.76
N ALA A 182 26.24 3.79 2.35
CA ALA A 182 25.15 4.67 2.78
C ALA A 182 23.73 4.14 2.54
N LEU A 183 23.55 3.08 1.72
CA LEU A 183 22.26 2.39 1.56
C LEU A 183 21.79 1.68 2.86
N TRP A 184 22.69 1.36 3.79
CA TRP A 184 22.34 0.76 5.08
C TRP A 184 21.79 1.77 6.09
N VAL A 185 22.10 3.06 5.93
CA VAL A 185 21.61 4.15 6.80
C VAL A 185 20.07 4.25 6.78
N PRO A 186 19.39 4.38 5.62
CA PRO A 186 17.92 4.43 5.61
C PRO A 186 17.28 3.11 6.06
N VAL A 187 17.93 1.96 5.84
CA VAL A 187 17.45 0.66 6.33
C VAL A 187 17.47 0.62 7.86
N GLY A 188 18.60 0.98 8.47
CA GLY A 188 18.74 1.05 9.93
C GLY A 188 17.74 2.01 10.56
N ASN A 189 17.60 3.22 10.01
CA ASN A 189 16.66 4.23 10.51
C ASN A 189 15.19 3.83 10.35
N THR A 190 14.84 3.11 9.28
CA THR A 190 13.49 2.54 9.09
C THR A 190 13.20 1.44 10.10
N VAL A 191 14.14 0.50 10.30
CA VAL A 191 14.00 -0.58 11.29
C VAL A 191 13.88 0.00 12.69
N PHE A 192 14.75 0.94 13.06
CA PHE A 192 14.67 1.68 14.32
C PHE A 192 13.29 2.32 14.53
N SER A 193 12.78 3.00 13.50
CA SER A 193 11.49 3.71 13.59
C SER A 193 10.28 2.78 13.67
N ALA A 194 10.33 1.62 13.00
CA ALA A 194 9.27 0.62 13.07
C ALA A 194 9.30 -0.15 14.41
N VAL A 195 10.48 -0.58 14.85
CA VAL A 195 10.65 -1.34 16.11
C VAL A 195 10.24 -0.49 17.31
N LYS A 196 10.65 0.79 17.38
CA LYS A 196 10.26 1.65 18.51
C LYS A 196 8.74 1.84 18.60
N LEU A 197 8.04 1.91 17.47
CA LEU A 197 6.58 2.05 17.45
C LEU A 197 5.90 0.79 17.98
N VAL A 198 6.36 -0.39 17.55
CA VAL A 198 5.84 -1.68 18.05
C VAL A 198 6.13 -1.82 19.55
N LEU A 199 7.36 -1.53 19.98
CA LEU A 199 7.75 -1.64 21.39
C LEU A 199 7.00 -0.64 22.28
N LEU A 200 6.68 0.55 21.80
CA LEU A 200 5.87 1.52 22.54
C LEU A 200 4.49 0.94 22.89
N VAL A 201 3.83 0.31 21.93
CA VAL A 201 2.52 -0.31 22.14
C VAL A 201 2.63 -1.50 23.09
N VAL A 202 3.66 -2.33 22.93
CA VAL A 202 3.91 -3.47 23.84
C VAL A 202 4.19 -3.01 25.27
N PHE A 203 4.94 -1.92 25.46
CA PHE A 203 5.31 -1.41 26.78
C PHE A 203 4.24 -0.52 27.42
N ALA A 204 3.14 -0.21 26.72
CA ALA A 204 2.06 0.61 27.25
C ALA A 204 1.50 0.05 28.57
N ALA A 205 1.32 -1.27 28.65
CA ALA A 205 0.83 -1.92 29.87
C ALA A 205 1.96 -2.29 30.86
N ALA A 206 3.17 -2.59 30.37
CA ALA A 206 4.24 -3.15 31.20
C ALA A 206 5.13 -2.10 31.86
N VAL A 207 5.29 -0.91 31.26
CA VAL A 207 6.16 0.17 31.77
C VAL A 207 5.44 1.53 31.61
N PRO A 208 4.43 1.83 32.45
CA PRO A 208 3.50 2.95 32.23
C PRO A 208 4.11 4.35 32.33
N THR A 209 5.23 4.52 33.04
CA THR A 209 5.88 5.83 33.22
C THR A 209 7.01 6.05 32.21
N MET A 210 7.87 5.05 32.02
CA MET A 210 9.08 5.17 31.20
C MET A 210 9.00 4.53 29.81
N GLY A 211 7.88 3.89 29.46
CA GLY A 211 7.77 3.12 28.22
C GLY A 211 8.01 3.92 26.94
N VAL A 212 7.73 5.24 26.93
CA VAL A 212 8.07 6.15 25.82
C VAL A 212 9.59 6.22 25.60
N PHE A 213 10.39 6.34 26.67
CA PHE A 213 11.85 6.39 26.58
C PHE A 213 12.45 4.99 26.35
N VAL A 214 11.96 3.98 27.08
CA VAL A 214 12.46 2.60 27.00
C VAL A 214 12.27 2.01 25.61
N SER A 215 11.13 2.27 24.96
CA SER A 215 10.89 1.84 23.58
C SER A 215 11.90 2.43 22.58
N TRP A 216 12.32 3.68 22.77
CA TRP A 216 13.40 4.29 21.99
C TRP A 216 14.73 3.57 22.23
N VAL A 217 15.14 3.40 23.48
CA VAL A 217 16.43 2.79 23.83
C VAL A 217 16.53 1.34 23.35
N ALA A 218 15.47 0.55 23.56
CA ALA A 218 15.40 -0.83 23.08
C ALA A 218 15.49 -0.91 21.54
N ALA A 219 14.83 0.00 20.82
CA ALA A 219 14.93 0.05 19.36
C ALA A 219 16.33 0.46 18.87
N ILE A 220 17.05 1.33 19.61
CA ILE A 220 18.46 1.64 19.30
C ILE A 220 19.30 0.36 19.38
N ALA A 221 19.13 -0.46 20.42
CA ALA A 221 19.88 -1.70 20.57
C ALA A 221 19.67 -2.68 19.39
N VAL A 222 18.41 -2.80 18.94
CA VAL A 222 18.04 -3.64 17.77
C VAL A 222 18.67 -3.12 16.46
N SER A 223 19.00 -1.83 16.37
CA SER A 223 19.68 -1.24 15.21
C SER A 223 21.21 -1.32 15.33
N VAL A 224 21.77 -0.88 16.46
CA VAL A 224 23.22 -0.72 16.67
C VAL A 224 23.94 -2.05 16.69
N LEU A 225 23.39 -3.09 17.35
CA LEU A 225 24.07 -4.38 17.50
C LEU A 225 24.26 -5.10 16.15
N PRO A 226 23.22 -5.31 15.31
CA PRO A 226 23.39 -6.01 14.03
C PRO A 226 24.21 -5.20 13.02
N LEU A 227 24.02 -3.89 12.96
CA LEU A 227 24.81 -3.03 12.07
C LEU A 227 26.27 -2.95 12.54
N GLY A 228 26.52 -2.93 13.86
CA GLY A 228 27.85 -2.89 14.43
C GLY A 228 28.62 -4.17 14.10
N TRP A 229 27.95 -5.31 14.26
CA TRP A 229 28.46 -6.61 13.82
C TRP A 229 28.78 -6.63 12.32
N LEU A 230 27.88 -6.12 11.46
CA LEU A 230 28.09 -6.03 10.01
C LEU A 230 29.30 -5.16 9.65
N VAL A 231 29.44 -4.00 10.32
CA VAL A 231 30.56 -3.07 10.12
C VAL A 231 31.89 -3.76 10.41
N PHE A 232 32.06 -4.32 11.61
CA PHE A 232 33.33 -4.93 12.01
C PHE A 232 33.63 -6.27 11.33
N ARG A 233 32.63 -7.13 11.10
CA ARG A 233 32.85 -8.45 10.51
C ARG A 233 32.98 -8.46 8.99
N ARG A 234 32.34 -7.52 8.29
CA ARG A 234 32.20 -7.59 6.82
C ARG A 234 32.62 -6.32 6.10
N LEU A 235 32.16 -5.15 6.53
CA LEU A 235 32.37 -3.91 5.77
C LEU A 235 33.79 -3.37 5.94
N VAL A 236 34.30 -3.33 7.17
CA VAL A 236 35.68 -2.89 7.46
C VAL A 236 36.72 -3.82 6.79
N PRO A 237 36.67 -5.16 6.93
CA PRO A 237 37.63 -6.04 6.26
C PRO A 237 37.59 -5.92 4.74
N ARG A 238 36.41 -5.72 4.15
CA ARG A 238 36.24 -5.52 2.70
C ARG A 238 36.85 -4.20 2.24
N HIS A 239 36.68 -3.13 3.02
CA HIS A 239 37.27 -1.82 2.71
C HIS A 239 38.79 -1.85 2.79
N VAL A 240 39.35 -2.48 3.83
CA VAL A 240 40.80 -2.66 4.01
C VAL A 240 41.41 -3.38 2.81
N LYS A 241 40.81 -4.49 2.35
CA LYS A 241 41.27 -5.22 1.14
C LYS A 241 41.18 -4.37 -0.13
N ALA A 242 40.19 -3.48 -0.23
CA ALA A 242 39.98 -2.66 -1.43
C ALA A 242 40.90 -1.42 -1.49
N THR A 243 41.52 -1.02 -0.37
CA THR A 243 42.31 0.21 -0.23
C THR A 243 43.79 -0.05 0.06
N GLU A 244 44.22 -1.30 -0.07
CA GLU A 244 45.52 -1.81 0.38
C GLU A 244 46.75 -1.17 -0.32
N GLY A 245 46.56 -0.47 -1.44
CA GLY A 245 47.63 0.20 -2.20
C GLY A 245 47.49 1.71 -2.43
N LEU A 246 46.54 2.40 -1.78
CA LEU A 246 46.21 3.81 -2.08
C LEU A 246 46.10 4.72 -0.83
N ALA A 247 46.43 4.23 0.35
CA ALA A 247 46.00 4.84 1.61
C ALA A 247 47.15 5.41 2.47
N HIS A 248 46.98 6.65 2.95
CA HIS A 248 47.81 7.27 3.97
C HIS A 248 46.95 7.46 5.23
N PRO A 249 47.26 6.80 6.37
CA PRO A 249 46.48 6.96 7.58
C PRO A 249 46.57 8.42 8.08
N PRO A 250 45.44 9.10 8.32
CA PRO A 250 45.44 10.50 8.71
C PRO A 250 46.05 10.69 10.10
N SER A 251 46.81 11.77 10.28
CA SER A 251 47.39 12.12 11.57
C SER A 251 46.33 12.71 12.50
N LEU A 252 46.51 12.54 13.82
CA LEU A 252 45.61 13.14 14.83
C LEU A 252 45.58 14.67 14.74
N ARG A 253 46.66 15.29 14.26
CA ARG A 253 46.76 16.76 14.06
C ARG A 253 45.89 17.24 12.90
N GLU A 254 45.81 16.47 11.82
CA GLU A 254 44.92 16.76 10.68
C GLU A 254 43.44 16.56 11.05
N ILE A 255 43.14 15.51 11.82
CA ILE A 255 41.79 15.28 12.35
C ILE A 255 41.39 16.43 13.29
N GLY A 256 42.28 16.84 14.19
CA GLY A 256 42.05 17.95 15.12
C GLY A 256 41.84 19.31 14.42
N ARG A 257 42.66 19.62 13.40
CA ARG A 257 42.50 20.86 12.61
C ARG A 257 41.21 20.88 11.79
N PHE A 258 40.80 19.72 11.27
CA PHE A 258 39.52 19.58 10.56
C PHE A 258 38.34 19.77 11.52
N LEU A 259 38.39 19.13 12.68
CA LEU A 259 37.36 19.25 13.71
C LEU A 259 37.21 20.71 14.17
N ALA A 260 38.30 21.45 14.38
CA ALA A 260 38.25 22.85 14.82
C ALA A 260 37.58 23.82 13.82
N GLY A 261 37.62 23.52 12.51
CA GLY A 261 37.04 24.39 11.47
C GLY A 261 35.56 24.17 11.19
N ASP A 262 35.06 22.95 11.39
CA ASP A 262 33.65 22.56 11.17
C ASP A 262 32.79 22.70 12.45
N TYR A 263 33.45 22.98 13.59
CA TYR A 263 32.86 22.96 14.93
C TYR A 263 31.85 24.09 15.18
N THR A 264 32.19 25.32 14.83
CA THR A 264 31.56 26.51 15.41
C THR A 264 30.11 26.73 14.94
N GLY A 265 29.85 26.64 13.63
CA GLY A 265 28.49 26.83 13.09
C GLY A 265 27.55 25.67 13.42
N SER A 266 28.06 24.44 13.33
CA SER A 266 27.31 23.22 13.67
C SER A 266 26.92 23.17 15.14
N LEU A 267 27.79 23.64 16.05
CA LEU A 267 27.51 23.69 17.49
C LEU A 267 26.36 24.66 17.82
N PHE A 268 26.36 25.87 17.23
CA PHE A 268 25.26 26.82 17.43
C PHE A 268 23.92 26.29 16.91
N SER A 269 23.93 25.67 15.73
CA SER A 269 22.72 25.04 15.20
C SER A 269 22.22 23.90 16.09
N LEU A 270 23.14 23.12 16.66
CA LEU A 270 22.80 21.99 17.53
C LEU A 270 22.27 22.44 18.90
N ALA A 271 22.85 23.51 19.45
CA ALA A 271 22.35 24.14 20.65
C ALA A 271 20.89 24.58 20.47
N VAL A 272 20.54 25.25 19.37
CA VAL A 272 19.14 25.62 19.10
C VAL A 272 18.24 24.38 19.01
N VAL A 273 18.66 23.34 18.28
CA VAL A 273 17.80 22.17 18.01
C VAL A 273 17.58 21.29 19.25
N TYR A 274 18.60 21.09 20.08
CA TYR A 274 18.51 20.15 21.21
C TYR A 274 18.45 20.82 22.59
N LEU A 275 18.98 22.04 22.76
CA LEU A 275 18.94 22.72 24.05
C LEU A 275 17.58 23.36 24.33
N VAL A 276 16.89 23.88 23.31
CA VAL A 276 15.56 24.50 23.51
C VAL A 276 14.56 23.52 24.13
N PRO A 277 14.37 22.29 23.64
CA PRO A 277 13.48 21.33 24.29
C PRO A 277 13.91 20.97 25.72
N VAL A 278 15.22 20.97 26.01
CA VAL A 278 15.74 20.71 27.36
C VAL A 278 15.44 21.87 28.30
N ILE A 279 15.60 23.11 27.85
CA ILE A 279 15.25 24.33 28.59
C ILE A 279 13.75 24.35 28.89
N VAL A 280 12.91 24.06 27.88
CA VAL A 280 11.46 24.02 28.07
C VAL A 280 11.10 22.96 29.10
N ALA A 281 11.58 21.72 28.92
CA ALA A 281 11.34 20.63 29.87
C ALA A 281 11.79 20.93 31.32
N ALA A 282 12.80 21.79 31.49
CA ALA A 282 13.30 22.19 32.80
C ALA A 282 12.49 23.33 33.47
N GLN A 283 11.79 24.16 32.68
CA GLN A 283 11.04 25.32 33.19
C GLN A 283 9.53 25.12 33.25
N VAL A 284 8.98 24.17 32.48
CA VAL A 284 7.54 23.89 32.47
C VAL A 284 7.23 22.54 33.13
N SER A 285 5.94 22.29 33.39
CA SER A 285 5.47 21.00 33.91
C SER A 285 5.73 19.88 32.90
N SER A 286 5.75 18.61 33.34
CA SER A 286 5.91 17.48 32.41
C SER A 286 4.76 17.43 31.39
N THR A 287 3.53 17.74 31.79
CA THR A 287 2.38 17.83 30.89
C THR A 287 2.57 18.90 29.81
N ASP A 288 2.96 20.13 30.20
CA ASP A 288 3.22 21.21 29.24
C ASP A 288 4.39 20.88 28.31
N ASN A 289 5.40 20.17 28.82
CA ASN A 289 6.50 19.69 27.98
C ASN A 289 6.02 18.68 26.93
N ALA A 290 5.04 17.82 27.26
CA ALA A 290 4.44 16.91 26.29
C ALA A 290 3.75 17.68 25.16
N TYR A 291 2.97 18.71 25.51
CA TYR A 291 2.30 19.59 24.55
C TYR A 291 3.29 20.31 23.65
N PHE A 292 4.36 20.87 24.23
CA PHE A 292 5.45 21.50 23.49
C PHE A 292 6.15 20.52 22.56
N TYR A 293 6.53 19.34 23.05
CA TYR A 293 7.35 18.38 22.32
C TYR A 293 6.63 17.81 21.10
N ILE A 294 5.35 17.46 21.23
CA ILE A 294 4.55 16.99 20.09
C ILE A 294 4.40 18.13 19.06
N THR A 295 4.10 19.33 19.51
CA THR A 295 3.90 20.49 18.63
C THR A 295 5.16 20.88 17.87
N THR A 296 6.32 20.92 18.55
CA THR A 296 7.62 21.17 17.89
C THR A 296 8.03 20.01 16.98
N THR A 297 7.61 18.77 17.26
CA THR A 297 7.86 17.63 16.37
C THR A 297 7.07 17.77 15.06
N ILE A 298 5.81 18.20 15.13
CA ILE A 298 4.97 18.49 13.94
C ILE A 298 5.61 19.63 13.12
N GLY A 299 5.94 20.76 13.76
CA GLY A 299 6.59 21.90 13.10
C GLY A 299 7.96 21.57 12.52
N GLY A 300 8.78 20.84 13.28
CA GLY A 300 10.11 20.38 12.89
C GLY A 300 10.08 19.46 11.67
N THR A 301 9.08 18.60 11.58
CA THR A 301 8.84 17.75 10.40
C THR A 301 8.65 18.58 9.13
N VAL A 302 7.88 19.67 9.21
CA VAL A 302 7.67 20.58 8.09
C VAL A 302 8.94 21.36 7.76
N ASN A 303 9.71 21.77 8.77
CA ASN A 303 11.00 22.44 8.58
C ASN A 303 12.02 21.58 7.80
N LEU A 304 11.95 20.25 7.88
CA LEU A 304 12.85 19.36 7.13
C LEU A 304 12.71 19.52 5.61
N LEU A 305 11.55 19.93 5.10
CA LEU A 305 11.38 20.19 3.66
C LEU A 305 12.27 21.34 3.20
N ALA A 306 12.36 22.42 4.00
CA ALA A 306 13.23 23.56 3.72
C ALA A 306 14.72 23.18 3.80
N ILE A 307 15.10 22.40 4.82
CA ILE A 307 16.47 21.92 5.03
C ILE A 307 16.93 21.03 3.85
N ASN A 308 16.08 20.07 3.45
CA ASN A 308 16.37 19.17 2.33
C ASN A 308 16.54 19.93 1.00
N MET A 309 15.70 20.95 0.77
CA MET A 309 15.84 21.82 -0.41
C MET A 309 17.17 22.59 -0.36
N GLY A 310 17.52 23.16 0.80
CA GLY A 310 18.78 23.87 1.00
C GLY A 310 20.02 22.98 0.78
N ALA A 311 20.00 21.73 1.26
CA ALA A 311 21.07 20.77 1.02
C ALA A 311 21.24 20.48 -0.49
N SER A 312 20.14 20.29 -1.21
CA SER A 312 20.16 20.07 -2.65
C SER A 312 20.70 21.29 -3.42
N LEU A 313 20.24 22.50 -3.06
CA LEU A 313 20.73 23.75 -3.66
C LEU A 313 22.21 23.97 -3.41
N THR A 314 22.71 23.59 -2.23
CA THR A 314 24.14 23.68 -1.88
C THR A 314 24.99 22.82 -2.83
N VAL A 315 24.58 21.58 -3.06
CA VAL A 315 25.32 20.64 -3.93
C VAL A 315 25.39 21.18 -5.36
N GLU A 316 24.25 21.54 -5.95
CA GLU A 316 24.25 21.96 -7.35
C GLU A 316 24.81 23.37 -7.54
N GLY A 317 24.61 24.25 -6.56
CA GLY A 317 25.23 25.58 -6.54
C GLY A 317 26.75 25.54 -6.49
N ALA A 318 27.33 24.51 -5.86
CA ALA A 318 28.77 24.29 -5.84
C ALA A 318 29.32 23.70 -7.15
N HIS A 319 28.50 22.95 -7.91
CA HIS A 319 28.90 22.37 -9.19
C HIS A 319 28.75 23.33 -10.37
N ASP A 320 27.71 24.18 -10.37
CA ASP A 320 27.46 25.17 -11.42
C ASP A 320 27.16 26.57 -10.81
N PRO A 321 28.22 27.33 -10.45
CA PRO A 321 28.07 28.66 -9.86
C PRO A 321 27.36 29.67 -10.78
N ALA A 322 27.45 29.49 -12.10
CA ALA A 322 26.84 30.39 -13.08
C ALA A 322 25.30 30.31 -13.06
N ARG A 323 24.74 29.14 -12.70
CA ARG A 323 23.29 28.93 -12.55
C ARG A 323 22.77 29.16 -11.14
N LEU A 324 23.62 29.53 -10.18
CA LEU A 324 23.24 29.66 -8.77
C LEU A 324 22.04 30.61 -8.56
N ALA A 325 22.01 31.75 -9.25
CA ALA A 325 20.91 32.72 -9.16
C ALA A 325 19.58 32.15 -9.72
N ALA A 326 19.64 31.41 -10.84
CA ALA A 326 18.49 30.76 -11.44
C ALA A 326 17.96 29.61 -10.57
N ASN A 327 18.86 28.75 -10.07
CA ASN A 327 18.55 27.64 -9.16
C ASN A 327 17.95 28.15 -7.84
N THR A 328 18.46 29.25 -7.31
CA THR A 328 17.93 29.91 -6.10
C THR A 328 16.49 30.41 -6.34
N ARG A 329 16.24 31.06 -7.48
CA ARG A 329 14.89 31.54 -7.85
C ARG A 329 13.91 30.38 -8.01
N ALA A 330 14.34 29.30 -8.67
CA ALA A 330 13.52 28.11 -8.85
C ALA A 330 13.21 27.41 -7.51
N ALA A 331 14.20 27.30 -6.63
CA ALA A 331 14.03 26.74 -5.29
C ALA A 331 13.01 27.54 -4.46
N LEU A 332 13.13 28.88 -4.43
CA LEU A 332 12.18 29.75 -3.72
C LEU A 332 10.75 29.61 -4.23
N ARG A 333 10.53 29.65 -5.56
CA ARG A 333 9.18 29.50 -6.14
C ARG A 333 8.56 28.15 -5.82
N ARG A 334 9.33 27.07 -5.93
CA ARG A 334 8.84 25.71 -5.67
C ARG A 334 8.53 25.51 -4.18
N MET A 335 9.41 25.99 -3.30
CA MET A 335 9.16 25.93 -1.86
C MET A 335 7.97 26.80 -1.45
N ALA A 336 7.77 27.97 -2.06
CA ALA A 336 6.55 28.75 -1.82
C ALA A 336 5.28 27.99 -2.22
N ARG A 337 5.28 27.33 -3.39
CA ARG A 337 4.13 26.51 -3.86
C ARG A 337 3.82 25.32 -2.94
N ILE A 338 4.81 24.80 -2.21
CA ILE A 338 4.63 23.64 -1.29
C ILE A 338 4.33 24.11 0.13
N MET A 339 5.11 25.06 0.66
CA MET A 339 5.05 25.47 2.06
C MET A 339 3.87 26.39 2.35
N LEU A 340 3.43 27.24 1.42
CA LEU A 340 2.26 28.09 1.67
C LEU A 340 0.99 27.27 1.91
N PRO A 341 0.63 26.26 1.10
CA PRO A 341 -0.48 25.37 1.40
C PRO A 341 -0.28 24.58 2.70
N VAL A 342 0.90 23.98 2.92
CA VAL A 342 1.18 23.18 4.12
C VAL A 342 1.07 24.01 5.39
N CYS A 343 1.67 25.20 5.40
CA CYS A 343 1.57 26.13 6.53
C CYS A 343 0.17 26.70 6.69
N GLY A 344 -0.58 26.93 5.61
CA GLY A 344 -2.00 27.30 5.67
C GLY A 344 -2.83 26.24 6.37
N VAL A 345 -2.65 24.97 5.98
CA VAL A 345 -3.29 23.82 6.64
C VAL A 345 -2.84 23.72 8.10
N LEU A 346 -1.55 23.87 8.43
CA LEU A 346 -1.11 23.85 9.83
C LEU A 346 -1.68 25.00 10.65
N PHE A 347 -1.79 26.20 10.08
CA PHE A 347 -2.21 27.39 10.81
C PHE A 347 -3.71 27.38 11.10
N PHE A 348 -4.53 27.18 10.06
CA PHE A 348 -5.98 27.09 10.22
C PHE A 348 -6.38 25.77 10.85
N GLY A 349 -5.71 24.68 10.47
CA GLY A 349 -5.92 23.32 10.94
C GLY A 349 -5.47 23.04 12.37
N ALA A 350 -4.68 23.92 12.98
CA ALA A 350 -4.02 23.71 14.27
C ALA A 350 -4.89 23.07 15.37
N PRO A 351 -6.11 23.58 15.68
CA PRO A 351 -6.94 23.00 16.74
C PRO A 351 -7.35 21.56 16.43
N TRP A 352 -7.78 21.28 15.19
CA TRP A 352 -8.19 19.94 14.79
C TRP A 352 -7.01 18.97 14.71
N ILE A 353 -5.86 19.42 14.21
CA ILE A 353 -4.64 18.59 14.12
C ILE A 353 -4.18 18.15 15.51
N LEU A 354 -4.21 19.06 16.49
CA LEU A 354 -3.78 18.76 17.85
C LEU A 354 -4.85 17.98 18.63
N ALA A 355 -6.14 18.18 18.36
CA ALA A 355 -7.23 17.42 19.00
C ALA A 355 -7.13 15.90 18.77
N VAL A 356 -6.51 15.48 17.65
CA VAL A 356 -6.23 14.05 17.38
C VAL A 356 -5.32 13.42 18.45
N PHE A 357 -4.41 14.21 19.05
CA PHE A 357 -3.53 13.77 20.13
C PHE A 357 -4.18 13.84 21.51
N GLY A 358 -5.22 14.66 21.66
CA GLY A 358 -6.02 14.80 22.87
C GLY A 358 -6.52 16.25 23.05
N PRO A 359 -7.60 16.46 23.82
CA PRO A 359 -8.16 17.81 24.04
C PRO A 359 -7.15 18.75 24.71
N GLY A 360 -6.38 18.27 25.69
CA GLY A 360 -5.34 19.06 26.36
C GLY A 360 -4.26 19.59 25.42
N TYR A 361 -3.92 18.84 24.36
CA TYR A 361 -2.98 19.28 23.33
C TYR A 361 -3.54 20.44 22.49
N ALA A 362 -4.84 20.37 22.13
CA ALA A 362 -5.49 21.41 21.35
C ALA A 362 -5.59 22.72 22.14
N ASP A 363 -6.00 22.65 23.40
CA ASP A 363 -6.20 23.83 24.24
C ASP A 363 -4.89 24.56 24.54
N ALA A 364 -3.84 23.81 24.91
CA ALA A 364 -2.57 24.41 25.33
C ALA A 364 -1.65 24.81 24.17
N ALA A 365 -1.66 24.09 23.04
CA ALA A 365 -0.61 24.21 22.01
C ALA A 365 -1.07 24.76 20.65
N THR A 366 -2.35 25.06 20.45
CA THR A 366 -2.85 25.61 19.16
C THR A 366 -2.12 26.89 18.75
N GLY A 367 -1.94 27.84 19.67
CA GLY A 367 -1.21 29.07 19.36
C GLY A 367 0.27 28.82 19.05
N LEU A 368 0.90 27.83 19.68
CA LEU A 368 2.29 27.46 19.43
C LEU A 368 2.46 26.89 18.02
N LEU A 369 1.55 26.00 17.60
CA LEU A 369 1.57 25.41 16.25
C LEU A 369 1.38 26.47 15.16
N ARG A 370 0.51 27.46 15.39
CA ARG A 370 0.34 28.61 14.49
C ARG A 370 1.62 29.41 14.32
N TRP A 371 2.36 29.67 15.41
CA TRP A 371 3.68 30.30 15.32
C TRP A 371 4.66 29.45 14.51
N PHE A 372 4.75 28.14 14.75
CA PHE A 372 5.61 27.26 13.95
C PHE A 372 5.22 27.22 12.47
N ALA A 373 3.93 27.32 12.12
CA ALA A 373 3.50 27.41 10.72
C ALA A 373 4.04 28.68 10.04
N VAL A 374 3.98 29.84 10.71
CA VAL A 374 4.58 31.10 10.22
C VAL A 374 6.10 30.96 10.12
N GLY A 375 6.72 30.40 11.16
CA GLY A 375 8.15 30.13 11.23
C GLY A 375 8.67 29.28 10.08
N ALA A 376 7.92 28.24 9.70
CA ALA A 376 8.29 27.34 8.62
C ALA A 376 8.37 28.06 7.26
N VAL A 377 7.52 29.07 7.02
CA VAL A 377 7.62 29.93 5.82
C VAL A 377 8.89 30.79 5.85
N LEU A 378 9.20 31.40 6.99
CA LEU A 378 10.44 32.18 7.18
C LEU A 378 11.69 31.30 7.03
N ARG A 379 11.62 30.06 7.52
CA ARG A 379 12.70 29.07 7.43
C ARG A 379 13.11 28.80 5.99
N VAL A 380 12.18 28.81 5.03
CA VAL A 380 12.50 28.63 3.60
C VAL A 380 13.49 29.68 3.12
N VAL A 381 13.27 30.95 3.47
CA VAL A 381 14.14 32.06 3.05
C VAL A 381 15.52 31.91 3.68
N MET A 382 15.56 31.61 4.98
CA MET A 382 16.80 31.39 5.74
C MET A 382 17.61 30.23 5.16
N GLU A 383 17.02 29.05 5.01
CA GLU A 383 17.71 27.84 4.52
C GLU A 383 18.20 27.99 3.08
N THR A 384 17.44 28.69 2.24
CA THR A 384 17.87 29.02 0.88
C THR A 384 19.10 29.91 0.89
N TYR A 385 19.12 30.96 1.71
CA TYR A 385 20.28 31.84 1.82
C TYR A 385 21.50 31.12 2.44
N PHE A 386 21.29 30.27 3.45
CA PHE A 386 22.35 29.43 4.01
C PHE A 386 22.92 28.47 2.97
N ALA A 387 22.07 27.88 2.12
CA ALA A 387 22.51 27.05 1.00
C ALA A 387 23.37 27.83 0.00
N VAL A 388 23.02 29.07 -0.31
CA VAL A 388 23.83 29.95 -1.17
C VAL A 388 25.18 30.27 -0.54
N LEU A 389 25.23 30.57 0.76
CA LEU A 389 26.49 30.80 1.47
C LEU A 389 27.38 29.56 1.48
N ARG A 390 26.79 28.36 1.67
CA ARG A 390 27.49 27.08 1.60
C ARG A 390 28.02 26.80 0.18
N ALA A 391 27.22 27.06 -0.86
CA ALA A 391 27.64 26.90 -2.25
C ALA A 391 28.79 27.84 -2.64
N GLN A 392 28.83 29.05 -2.06
CA GLN A 392 29.89 30.04 -2.27
C GLN A 392 31.10 29.85 -1.34
N SER A 393 31.13 28.79 -0.51
CA SER A 393 32.18 28.54 0.48
C SER A 393 32.40 29.68 1.49
N ARG A 394 31.37 30.49 1.77
CA ARG A 394 31.43 31.61 2.73
C ARG A 394 31.02 31.16 4.14
N THR A 395 31.80 30.25 4.72
CA THR A 395 31.50 29.58 6.00
C THR A 395 31.48 30.52 7.20
N ALA A 396 32.31 31.56 7.22
CA ALA A 396 32.35 32.54 8.32
C ALA A 396 31.04 33.34 8.46
N GLY A 397 30.45 33.78 7.34
CA GLY A 397 29.17 34.49 7.34
C GLY A 397 27.99 33.60 7.76
N LEU A 398 28.04 32.31 7.42
CA LEU A 398 27.07 31.32 7.88
C LEU A 398 27.18 31.09 9.39
N ALA A 399 28.39 30.90 9.90
CA ALA A 399 28.64 30.69 11.33
C ALA A 399 28.18 31.90 12.17
N TRP A 400 28.39 33.13 11.69
CA TRP A 400 27.91 34.34 12.36
C TRP A 400 26.38 34.39 12.44
N LEU A 401 25.67 34.10 11.33
CA LEU A 401 24.20 34.09 11.32
C LEU A 401 23.61 32.98 12.19
N GLN A 402 24.24 31.81 12.22
CA GLN A 402 23.85 30.71 13.11
C GLN A 402 24.13 31.04 14.58
N GLY A 403 25.25 31.70 14.88
CA GLY A 403 25.57 32.19 16.23
C GLY A 403 24.59 33.26 16.71
N LEU A 404 24.25 34.23 15.85
CA LEU A 404 23.22 35.24 16.15
C LEU A 404 21.85 34.59 16.39
N LEU A 405 21.44 33.66 15.52
CA LEU A 405 20.19 32.91 15.70
C LEU A 405 20.19 32.17 17.05
N CYS A 406 21.30 31.51 17.38
CA CYS A 406 21.43 30.78 18.64
C CYS A 406 21.31 31.69 19.86
N ALA A 407 22.02 32.83 19.86
CA ALA A 407 21.96 33.79 20.95
C ALA A 407 20.55 34.36 21.14
N LEU A 408 19.87 34.72 20.04
CA LEU A 408 18.51 35.24 20.06
C LEU A 408 17.50 34.20 20.52
N VAL A 409 17.51 32.98 19.96
CA VAL A 409 16.54 31.94 20.32
C VAL A 409 16.70 31.54 21.77
N LEU A 410 17.91 31.26 22.25
CA LEU A 410 18.13 30.85 23.64
C LEU A 410 17.81 32.00 24.60
N GLY A 411 18.30 33.22 24.32
CA GLY A 411 18.06 34.39 25.17
C GLY A 411 16.58 34.76 25.27
N LEU A 412 15.86 34.80 24.14
CA LEU A 412 14.43 35.08 24.12
C LEU A 412 13.60 33.94 24.72
N THR A 413 14.01 32.67 24.55
CA THR A 413 13.30 31.54 25.18
C THR A 413 13.38 31.65 26.69
N LEU A 414 14.57 31.90 27.26
CA LEU A 414 14.74 32.11 28.70
C LEU A 414 13.95 33.32 29.23
N LEU A 415 13.75 34.35 28.40
CA LEU A 415 13.04 35.58 28.77
C LEU A 415 11.51 35.47 28.66
N LEU A 416 11.00 34.84 27.60
CA LEU A 416 9.58 34.82 27.25
C LEU A 416 8.85 33.58 27.78
N LEU A 417 9.53 32.44 27.93
CA LEU A 417 8.93 31.20 28.40
C LEU A 417 8.29 31.37 29.80
N PRO A 418 8.93 32.00 30.81
CA PRO A 418 8.31 32.22 32.12
C PRO A 418 7.10 33.19 32.10
N ARG A 419 7.00 34.05 31.08
CA ARG A 419 5.98 35.12 31.01
C ARG A 419 4.77 34.76 30.15
N MET A 420 4.98 33.98 29.09
CA MET A 420 3.97 33.68 28.07
C MET A 420 3.68 32.17 27.96
N GLY A 421 4.25 31.35 28.85
CA GLY A 421 4.14 29.89 28.79
C GLY A 421 4.67 29.33 27.46
N LEU A 422 4.04 28.26 26.97
CA LEU A 422 4.47 27.57 25.73
C LEU A 422 4.53 28.49 24.50
N LEU A 423 3.65 29.49 24.43
CA LEU A 423 3.66 30.48 23.35
C LEU A 423 4.94 31.31 23.34
N GLY A 424 5.54 31.56 24.51
CA GLY A 424 6.79 32.28 24.65
C GLY A 424 7.95 31.62 23.91
N ALA A 425 8.02 30.28 23.91
CA ALA A 425 9.02 29.53 23.14
C ALA A 425 8.81 29.67 21.62
N GLY A 426 7.55 29.61 21.17
CA GLY A 426 7.20 29.83 19.76
C GLY A 426 7.56 31.25 19.30
N VAL A 427 7.16 32.27 20.06
CA VAL A 427 7.47 33.68 19.76
C VAL A 427 8.97 33.91 19.75
N ALA A 428 9.72 33.35 20.71
CA ALA A 428 11.18 33.46 20.77
C ALA A 428 11.83 32.89 19.51
N GLU A 429 11.46 31.67 19.09
CA GLU A 429 12.02 31.05 17.89
C GLU A 429 11.67 31.87 16.64
N ILE A 430 10.39 32.21 16.44
CA ILE A 430 9.95 32.86 15.20
C ILE A 430 10.43 34.30 15.08
N SER A 431 10.48 35.05 16.18
CA SER A 431 11.02 36.42 16.18
C SER A 431 12.51 36.41 15.84
N SER A 432 13.26 35.44 16.38
CA SER A 432 14.68 35.26 16.05
C SER A 432 14.87 34.91 14.56
N LEU A 433 14.05 34.01 14.03
CA LEU A 433 14.02 33.68 12.61
C LEU A 433 13.67 34.89 11.74
N ALA A 434 12.72 35.72 12.15
CA ALA A 434 12.35 36.94 11.44
C ALA A 434 13.52 37.91 11.35
N VAL A 435 14.29 38.11 12.43
CA VAL A 435 15.52 38.93 12.43
C VAL A 435 16.55 38.41 11.42
N ILE A 436 16.81 37.09 11.41
CA ILE A 436 17.74 36.49 10.45
C ILE A 436 17.22 36.67 9.01
N VAL A 437 15.92 36.50 8.77
CA VAL A 437 15.30 36.69 7.46
C VAL A 437 15.37 38.15 7.02
N LEU A 438 15.20 39.13 7.92
CA LEU A 438 15.36 40.55 7.60
C LEU A 438 16.79 40.88 7.12
N ILE A 439 17.81 40.20 7.66
CA ILE A 439 19.19 40.34 7.20
C ILE A 439 19.43 39.58 5.88
N ALA A 440 18.87 38.37 5.76
CA ALA A 440 19.10 37.46 4.63
C ALA A 440 18.33 37.87 3.37
N ALA A 441 17.07 38.31 3.49
CA ALA A 441 16.17 38.55 2.36
C ALA A 441 16.68 39.63 1.39
N PRO A 442 17.19 40.80 1.82
CA PRO A 442 17.74 41.80 0.91
C PRO A 442 18.98 41.30 0.15
N ARG A 443 19.81 40.49 0.81
CA ARG A 443 21.02 39.90 0.22
C ARG A 443 20.66 38.80 -0.79
N LEU A 444 19.72 37.94 -0.42
CA LEU A 444 19.17 36.90 -1.29
C LEU A 444 18.49 37.52 -2.52
N TRP A 445 17.74 38.59 -2.33
CA TRP A 445 17.07 39.31 -3.42
C TRP A 445 18.04 39.96 -4.40
N ARG A 446 19.15 40.54 -3.93
CA ARG A 446 20.24 41.02 -4.80
C ARG A 446 20.80 39.88 -5.66
N ILE A 447 21.09 38.73 -5.06
CA ILE A 447 21.62 37.54 -5.75
C ILE A 447 20.63 37.02 -6.81
N VAL A 448 19.33 37.05 -6.50
CA VAL A 448 18.29 36.67 -7.46
C VAL A 448 18.16 37.70 -8.60
N ARG A 449 18.46 38.98 -8.37
CA ARG A 449 18.37 40.06 -9.36
C ARG A 449 19.60 40.25 -10.26
N THR A 450 20.79 39.85 -9.83
CA THR A 450 22.06 40.09 -10.56
C THR A 450 22.25 39.26 -11.84
N ALA A 451 21.32 38.38 -12.19
CA ALA A 451 21.39 37.59 -13.42
C ALA A 451 20.39 38.13 -14.46
N PRO A 452 20.84 38.54 -15.67
CA PRO A 452 19.94 38.57 -16.82
C PRO A 452 19.37 37.16 -17.02
N PRO A 453 18.12 37.00 -17.48
CA PRO A 453 17.60 35.68 -17.82
C PRO A 453 18.56 35.07 -18.84
N ALA A 454 19.31 34.04 -18.43
CA ALA A 454 20.21 33.36 -19.34
C ALA A 454 19.38 32.90 -20.55
N ALA A 455 19.79 33.31 -21.76
CA ALA A 455 19.20 32.77 -22.97
C ALA A 455 19.30 31.25 -22.87
N VAL A 456 18.14 30.61 -22.84
CA VAL A 456 18.04 29.15 -22.88
C VAL A 456 18.74 28.73 -24.19
N PRO A 457 19.81 27.91 -24.15
CA PRO A 457 20.39 27.38 -25.37
C PRO A 457 19.28 26.73 -26.20
N GLU A 458 19.25 26.92 -27.52
CA GLU A 458 18.17 26.39 -28.38
C GLU A 458 17.96 24.86 -28.23
N ASP A 459 18.96 24.16 -27.69
CA ASP A 459 18.95 22.72 -27.41
C ASP A 459 18.59 22.31 -25.96
N ALA A 460 18.30 23.28 -25.07
CA ALA A 460 17.96 22.98 -23.69
C ALA A 460 16.48 22.57 -23.57
N ALA A 461 16.25 21.33 -23.15
CA ALA A 461 14.91 20.78 -22.98
C ALA A 461 14.09 21.60 -21.97
N PRO A 462 12.79 21.85 -22.23
CA PRO A 462 11.93 22.62 -21.35
C PRO A 462 11.91 22.01 -19.94
N ASP A 463 12.17 22.84 -18.95
CA ASP A 463 12.40 22.53 -17.54
C ASP A 463 11.11 22.26 -16.75
N GLY A 464 9.98 22.20 -17.45
CA GLY A 464 8.69 21.71 -16.95
C GLY A 464 7.94 22.69 -16.05
N ASP A 465 8.28 23.98 -16.04
CA ASP A 465 7.49 25.01 -15.36
C ASP A 465 6.32 25.47 -16.26
N LEU A 466 5.10 25.43 -15.73
CA LEU A 466 3.89 25.84 -16.47
C LEU A 466 3.89 27.34 -16.82
N ALA A 467 4.79 28.13 -16.23
CA ALA A 467 4.94 29.57 -16.46
C ALA A 467 5.66 29.91 -17.79
N ASP A 468 6.40 28.97 -18.36
CA ASP A 468 7.13 29.20 -19.63
C ASP A 468 6.22 29.03 -20.86
N LEU A 469 4.98 28.56 -20.66
CA LEU A 469 3.95 28.46 -21.70
C LEU A 469 3.24 29.79 -21.99
N GLY A 470 3.60 30.89 -21.31
CA GLY A 470 2.86 32.16 -21.35
C GLY A 470 3.62 33.39 -21.85
N ARG A 471 4.91 33.31 -22.20
CA ARG A 471 5.69 34.48 -22.64
C ARG A 471 6.14 34.37 -24.10
N VAL A 472 5.21 34.63 -25.01
CA VAL A 472 5.57 35.17 -26.33
C VAL A 472 5.52 36.69 -26.20
N ALA A 473 6.69 37.30 -25.99
CA ALA A 473 6.81 38.75 -26.02
C ALA A 473 6.90 39.23 -27.47
N SER A 474 5.90 40.03 -27.85
CA SER A 474 5.87 40.87 -29.04
C SER A 474 7.00 41.90 -29.00
N THR A 475 7.88 41.92 -30.01
CA THR A 475 8.56 43.14 -30.49
C THR A 475 9.18 42.90 -31.87
N ALA A 476 8.53 43.38 -32.95
CA ALA A 476 9.15 44.10 -34.07
C ALA A 476 8.06 44.59 -35.04
N LYS A 477 8.29 45.77 -35.62
CA LYS A 477 7.37 46.76 -36.22
C LYS A 477 7.25 46.59 -37.76
N LYS A 478 6.12 47.08 -38.33
CA LYS A 478 5.86 47.68 -39.67
C LYS A 478 6.68 47.14 -40.88
N GLU A 479 6.09 46.70 -42.00
CA GLU A 479 5.32 47.50 -42.96
C GLU A 479 4.61 46.63 -44.04
N SER A 480 3.86 47.30 -44.91
CA SER A 480 2.80 46.86 -45.86
C SER A 480 3.12 45.78 -46.92
N GLY A 481 2.07 45.06 -47.38
CA GLY A 481 2.03 44.52 -48.76
C GLY A 481 1.24 43.23 -49.00
N ALA A 482 0.04 43.37 -49.59
CA ALA A 482 -0.74 42.46 -50.45
C ALA A 482 -0.54 40.91 -50.46
N ARG A 483 -1.68 40.21 -50.30
CA ARG A 483 -2.17 38.99 -50.99
C ARG A 483 -1.16 37.88 -51.37
N SER A 484 -1.23 36.74 -50.67
CA SER A 484 -1.62 35.41 -51.21
C SER A 484 -1.38 34.31 -50.17
N ARG A 485 -2.39 33.48 -49.88
CA ARG A 485 -2.26 32.30 -49.00
C ARG A 485 -2.24 31.04 -49.85
N ARG A 486 -1.05 30.45 -50.02
CA ARG A 486 -0.81 29.00 -50.14
C ARG A 486 -0.14 28.55 -48.84
N PRO A 487 -0.51 27.42 -48.22
CA PRO A 487 0.28 26.87 -47.13
C PRO A 487 1.11 25.69 -47.65
N ASP A 488 2.37 25.96 -48.01
CA ASP A 488 3.40 24.92 -48.08
C ASP A 488 4.28 25.03 -46.82
N SER A 489 4.23 23.95 -46.05
CA SER A 489 5.30 23.27 -45.31
C SER A 489 6.51 24.04 -44.74
N ASP A 490 6.78 23.67 -43.48
CA ASP A 490 8.08 23.58 -42.80
C ASP A 490 8.61 24.81 -42.04
N THR A 491 8.12 24.95 -40.80
CA THR A 491 8.95 25.29 -39.64
C THR A 491 8.29 24.80 -38.35
N LEU A 492 8.50 23.53 -38.01
CA LEU A 492 8.20 22.94 -36.69
C LEU A 492 9.39 22.07 -36.27
N ALA A 493 10.42 22.70 -35.72
CA ALA A 493 11.54 22.00 -35.09
C ALA A 493 11.77 22.57 -33.68
N LEU A 494 11.08 22.00 -32.68
CA LEU A 494 11.56 21.78 -31.31
C LEU A 494 10.46 21.12 -30.47
N GLY A 495 10.54 19.79 -30.39
CA GLY A 495 9.63 18.96 -29.62
C GLY A 495 9.91 17.50 -29.93
N LEU A 496 10.70 16.85 -29.08
CA LEU A 496 10.88 15.40 -28.93
C LEU A 496 10.17 14.55 -30.01
N HIS A 497 10.91 14.13 -31.03
CA HIS A 497 10.54 12.97 -31.84
C HIS A 497 10.58 11.73 -30.92
N LEU A 498 9.51 11.53 -30.15
CA LEU A 498 9.06 10.19 -29.86
C LEU A 498 8.60 9.64 -31.20
N ASP A 499 9.44 8.80 -31.79
CA ASP A 499 9.07 8.03 -32.97
C ASP A 499 7.84 7.16 -32.62
N PHE A 500 6.66 7.71 -32.90
CA PHE A 500 5.37 7.04 -32.76
C PHE A 500 5.07 6.16 -33.97
N ASP A 501 5.89 6.23 -35.02
CA ASP A 501 5.73 5.51 -36.28
C ASP A 501 6.72 4.37 -36.47
N HIS A 502 7.55 4.08 -35.46
CA HIS A 502 8.41 2.91 -35.50
C HIS A 502 7.56 1.66 -35.74
N MET A 503 7.74 1.03 -36.91
CA MET A 503 6.92 -0.06 -37.46
C MET A 503 6.62 -1.18 -36.46
N GLU A 504 7.48 -1.35 -35.46
CA GLU A 504 7.32 -2.35 -34.42
C GLU A 504 6.23 -2.05 -33.37
N ARG A 505 5.72 -0.82 -33.29
CA ARG A 505 4.66 -0.41 -32.33
C ARG A 505 3.26 -0.34 -32.95
N ARG A 506 3.16 -0.62 -34.26
CA ARG A 506 1.91 -0.67 -35.01
C ARG A 506 1.12 -1.95 -34.67
N PRO A 507 -0.14 -1.86 -34.19
CA PRO A 507 -0.98 -3.04 -33.88
C PRO A 507 -1.24 -3.96 -35.08
N ASP A 508 -1.10 -3.41 -36.29
CA ASP A 508 -1.31 -4.00 -37.61
C ASP A 508 -0.14 -4.87 -38.11
N VAL A 509 1.01 -4.88 -37.43
CA VAL A 509 2.21 -5.66 -37.84
C VAL A 509 2.49 -6.84 -36.88
N ARG A 510 1.45 -7.44 -36.29
CA ARG A 510 1.59 -8.62 -35.42
C ARG A 510 1.74 -9.91 -36.26
N PRO A 511 2.80 -10.72 -36.09
CA PRO A 511 2.78 -12.11 -36.56
C PRO A 511 1.71 -12.89 -35.77
N GLY A 512 0.89 -13.67 -36.46
CA GLY A 512 -0.17 -14.48 -35.86
C GLY A 512 0.33 -15.61 -34.94
N PRO A 513 -0.58 -16.32 -34.25
CA PRO A 513 -0.24 -17.40 -33.33
C PRO A 513 0.38 -18.58 -34.09
N GLY A 514 1.65 -18.87 -33.84
CA GLY A 514 2.40 -19.96 -34.49
C GLY A 514 3.91 -19.74 -34.58
N THR A 515 4.42 -18.56 -34.28
CA THR A 515 5.87 -18.29 -34.27
C THR A 515 6.56 -18.90 -33.04
N PRO A 516 7.67 -19.65 -33.21
CA PRO A 516 8.36 -20.29 -32.09
C PRO A 516 8.91 -19.27 -31.07
N PRO A 517 9.04 -19.63 -29.79
CA PRO A 517 9.56 -18.74 -28.75
C PRO A 517 11.10 -18.70 -28.80
N ALA A 518 11.67 -18.15 -29.86
CA ALA A 518 13.07 -17.77 -29.95
C ALA A 518 13.23 -16.81 -31.13
N GLY A 519 13.81 -15.63 -30.88
CA GLY A 519 14.18 -14.69 -31.93
C GLY A 519 15.35 -15.20 -32.76
N SER A 520 15.09 -16.14 -33.66
CA SER A 520 15.97 -16.43 -34.80
C SER A 520 15.51 -15.56 -35.97
N PRO A 521 16.38 -14.74 -36.58
CA PRO A 521 15.99 -13.94 -37.73
C PRO A 521 15.73 -14.88 -38.91
N ALA A 522 14.53 -14.84 -39.47
CA ALA A 522 14.28 -15.40 -40.80
C ALA A 522 15.04 -14.54 -41.81
N VAL A 523 15.88 -15.18 -42.64
CA VAL A 523 16.50 -14.55 -43.80
C VAL A 523 15.36 -14.07 -44.71
N ARG A 524 15.22 -12.74 -44.88
CA ARG A 524 14.27 -12.18 -45.83
C ARG A 524 14.79 -12.46 -47.24
N GLY A 525 13.97 -13.11 -48.07
CA GLY A 525 14.17 -13.14 -49.51
C GLY A 525 14.05 -11.73 -50.10
N ASP A 526 14.88 -11.46 -51.11
CA ASP A 526 14.98 -10.17 -51.78
C ASP A 526 13.61 -9.60 -52.18
N HIS A 527 13.27 -8.42 -51.64
CA HIS A 527 12.21 -7.58 -52.15
C HIS A 527 12.86 -6.33 -52.75
N ARG A 528 12.86 -6.26 -54.07
CA ARG A 528 13.21 -5.04 -54.81
C ARG A 528 12.01 -4.07 -54.75
N PRO A 529 12.22 -2.77 -54.48
CA PRO A 529 11.15 -1.78 -54.43
C PRO A 529 10.58 -1.42 -55.82
N ALA A 530 9.28 -1.09 -55.83
CA ALA A 530 8.39 -0.98 -56.99
C ALA A 530 8.63 0.20 -57.96
N TRP A 531 9.78 0.90 -57.89
CA TRP A 531 10.18 1.89 -58.90
C TRP A 531 11.08 1.31 -60.00
N ALA A 532 11.44 0.03 -59.88
CA ALA A 532 12.30 -0.69 -60.84
C ALA A 532 11.51 -1.50 -61.89
N GLN A 533 10.20 -1.30 -62.01
CA GLN A 533 9.37 -1.94 -63.03
C GLN A 533 8.59 -0.85 -63.75
N ASP A 534 9.19 -0.27 -64.80
CA ASP A 534 8.50 0.11 -66.04
C ASP A 534 9.42 0.91 -66.95
N ARG A 535 9.87 0.29 -68.06
CA ARG A 535 9.78 0.75 -69.47
C ARG A 535 10.87 0.17 -70.40
N PRO A 536 10.61 0.09 -71.73
CA PRO A 536 11.01 -1.04 -72.55
C PRO A 536 12.18 -0.79 -73.53
N THR A 537 12.91 -1.89 -73.81
CA THR A 537 13.61 -2.29 -75.06
C THR A 537 14.51 -1.34 -75.89
N ARG A 538 15.82 -1.69 -75.90
CA ARG A 538 16.83 -1.79 -77.02
C ARG A 538 17.19 -0.53 -77.87
N PRO A 539 18.31 -0.56 -78.64
CA PRO A 539 19.71 -0.91 -78.31
C PRO A 539 20.68 0.19 -78.81
N LEU A 540 21.98 0.21 -78.42
CA LEU A 540 23.07 0.64 -79.32
C LEU A 540 24.48 0.44 -78.75
N HIS A 541 25.36 0.09 -79.68
CA HIS A 541 26.76 -0.29 -79.60
C HIS A 541 27.75 0.89 -79.40
N LEU A 542 29.00 0.49 -79.12
CA LEU A 542 30.29 1.07 -79.54
C LEU A 542 31.08 1.96 -78.55
N ASN A 543 32.07 1.32 -77.94
CA ASN A 543 33.52 1.60 -78.00
C ASN A 543 34.06 3.03 -77.84
N ARG A 544 35.00 3.19 -76.90
CA ARG A 544 36.37 3.66 -77.22
C ARG A 544 37.40 3.28 -76.13
N PRO A 545 38.70 3.10 -76.50
CA PRO A 545 39.78 2.56 -75.66
C PRO A 545 40.75 3.72 -75.23
N PRO A 546 42.00 3.54 -74.68
CA PRO A 546 43.11 2.69 -75.16
C PRO A 546 43.88 1.87 -74.08
N ALA A 547 44.78 1.02 -74.58
CA ALA A 547 45.69 0.04 -73.94
C ALA A 547 47.01 0.69 -73.41
N PRO A 548 48.14 -0.02 -73.16
CA PRO A 548 48.43 -1.46 -72.98
C PRO A 548 49.40 -1.79 -71.80
N GLY A 549 49.65 -3.08 -71.52
CA GLY A 549 50.80 -3.50 -70.70
C GLY A 549 50.70 -4.88 -70.04
N ARG A 550 50.88 -5.92 -70.85
CA ARG A 550 50.95 -7.38 -70.54
C ARG A 550 52.37 -7.75 -69.98
N PRO A 551 52.78 -9.02 -69.69
CA PRO A 551 52.04 -10.30 -69.65
C PRO A 551 52.59 -11.39 -68.64
N VAL A 552 52.04 -12.63 -68.76
CA VAL A 552 52.76 -13.95 -68.88
C VAL A 552 53.22 -14.65 -67.56
N ASP A 553 53.12 -15.98 -67.33
CA ASP A 553 52.64 -17.22 -68.02
C ASP A 553 52.53 -18.34 -66.94
N GLY A 554 51.74 -19.43 -67.07
CA GLY A 554 51.91 -20.67 -67.91
C GLY A 554 52.42 -21.81 -66.98
N GLU A 555 52.01 -23.09 -66.96
CA GLU A 555 51.74 -24.19 -67.94
C GLU A 555 51.01 -25.33 -67.12
N VAL A 556 49.97 -26.11 -67.51
CA VAL A 556 49.75 -27.12 -68.61
C VAL A 556 50.39 -28.51 -68.28
N PRO A 557 49.92 -29.74 -68.68
CA PRO A 557 48.60 -30.43 -68.88
C PRO A 557 48.62 -31.96 -68.44
N PRO A 558 48.10 -33.01 -69.17
CA PRO A 558 46.72 -33.49 -69.47
C PRO A 558 46.47 -34.99 -69.11
N VAL A 559 45.27 -35.57 -69.41
CA VAL A 559 45.02 -36.92 -70.01
C VAL A 559 43.50 -37.21 -70.16
N GLU A 560 43.14 -37.55 -71.41
CA GLU A 560 42.08 -38.42 -71.99
C GLU A 560 40.55 -38.13 -71.98
N GLU A 561 40.04 -38.23 -73.22
CA GLU A 561 38.68 -38.25 -73.80
C GLU A 561 37.97 -39.61 -73.56
N SER A 562 36.64 -39.81 -73.61
CA SER A 562 35.78 -39.69 -74.80
C SER A 562 34.29 -40.01 -74.49
N GLU A 563 33.40 -39.19 -75.10
CA GLU A 563 32.02 -39.41 -75.63
C GLU A 563 30.77 -39.67 -74.75
N GLY A 564 29.75 -38.79 -74.92
CA GLY A 564 28.35 -39.21 -75.14
C GLY A 564 27.20 -38.69 -74.23
N ALA A 565 26.61 -37.52 -74.58
CA ALA A 565 25.16 -37.16 -74.45
C ALA A 565 24.47 -37.19 -73.04
N PRO A 566 23.22 -36.68 -72.87
CA PRO A 566 23.01 -35.43 -72.12
C PRO A 566 22.25 -35.59 -70.80
N GLY A 567 22.44 -34.60 -69.92
CA GLY A 567 21.43 -34.19 -68.94
C GLY A 567 21.54 -34.85 -67.59
N ASP A 568 22.04 -34.09 -66.61
CA ASP A 568 21.65 -34.28 -65.22
C ASP A 568 21.40 -32.92 -64.58
N ALA A 569 20.12 -32.57 -64.57
CA ALA A 569 19.58 -31.53 -63.72
C ALA A 569 19.57 -32.06 -62.27
N PRO A 570 20.14 -31.35 -61.28
CA PRO A 570 19.77 -31.56 -59.90
C PRO A 570 18.28 -31.24 -59.76
N PRO A 571 17.51 -32.11 -59.07
CA PRO A 571 16.08 -32.25 -59.27
C PRO A 571 15.35 -30.96 -58.93
N ALA A 572 14.33 -30.66 -59.73
CA ALA A 572 13.28 -29.73 -59.36
C ALA A 572 12.93 -29.94 -57.88
N PRO A 573 12.80 -28.89 -57.07
CA PRO A 573 12.40 -29.05 -55.68
C PRO A 573 11.06 -29.80 -55.70
N SER A 574 11.07 -31.05 -55.23
CA SER A 574 9.85 -31.80 -54.97
C SER A 574 8.90 -30.85 -54.23
N PRO A 575 7.62 -30.75 -54.63
CA PRO A 575 6.66 -29.98 -53.86
C PRO A 575 6.76 -30.50 -52.44
N ALA A 576 7.20 -29.64 -51.53
CA ALA A 576 7.46 -29.99 -50.16
C ALA A 576 6.26 -30.79 -49.67
N ALA A 577 6.50 -32.04 -49.29
CA ALA A 577 5.48 -32.87 -48.69
C ALA A 577 4.75 -32.01 -47.66
N PRO A 578 3.41 -31.93 -47.73
CA PRO A 578 2.68 -31.10 -46.79
C PRO A 578 3.13 -31.49 -45.38
N PRO A 579 3.37 -30.52 -44.49
CA PRO A 579 3.81 -30.82 -43.14
C PRO A 579 2.87 -31.89 -42.59
N PRO A 580 3.37 -32.94 -41.90
CA PRO A 580 2.52 -34.03 -41.46
C PRO A 580 1.34 -33.40 -40.75
N SER A 581 0.16 -33.52 -41.37
CA SER A 581 -1.09 -33.08 -40.82
C SER A 581 -1.27 -33.94 -39.58
N GLY A 582 -0.81 -33.41 -38.44
CA GLY A 582 -1.01 -34.05 -37.15
C GLY A 582 -2.50 -34.40 -37.05
N PRO A 583 -2.84 -35.62 -36.61
CA PRO A 583 -4.20 -36.12 -36.72
C PRO A 583 -5.17 -35.15 -36.05
N ARG A 584 -5.90 -34.40 -36.89
CA ARG A 584 -7.06 -33.59 -36.50
C ARG A 584 -8.21 -34.57 -36.30
N GLY A 585 -8.22 -35.23 -35.14
CA GLY A 585 -9.25 -36.22 -34.85
C GLY A 585 -8.85 -37.22 -33.76
N ALA A 586 -8.56 -36.76 -32.55
CA ALA A 586 -8.63 -37.56 -31.32
C ALA A 586 -8.57 -36.64 -30.09
N TRP A 587 -9.72 -36.09 -29.68
CA TRP A 587 -9.85 -35.17 -28.54
C TRP A 587 -9.88 -35.84 -27.16
N LEU A 588 -9.40 -37.09 -27.05
CA LEU A 588 -9.21 -37.76 -25.76
C LEU A 588 -7.76 -38.24 -25.67
N PRO A 589 -6.88 -37.56 -24.90
CA PRO A 589 -5.53 -38.06 -24.66
C PRO A 589 -5.65 -39.44 -24.00
N ARG A 590 -4.99 -40.46 -24.56
CA ARG A 590 -4.93 -41.79 -23.93
C ARG A 590 -4.49 -41.63 -22.48
N PRO A 591 -5.24 -42.14 -21.50
CA PRO A 591 -4.97 -41.88 -20.09
C PRO A 591 -3.63 -42.49 -19.69
N THR A 592 -2.76 -41.68 -19.08
CA THR A 592 -1.50 -42.19 -18.51
C THR A 592 -1.83 -43.02 -17.27
N ARG A 593 -1.09 -44.11 -17.01
CA ARG A 593 -1.30 -44.97 -15.82
C ARG A 593 -1.35 -44.17 -14.52
N ALA A 594 -0.44 -43.19 -14.37
CA ALA A 594 -0.42 -42.29 -13.22
C ALA A 594 -1.65 -41.36 -13.14
N GLY A 595 -2.18 -40.91 -14.28
CA GLY A 595 -3.40 -40.12 -14.33
C GLY A 595 -4.64 -40.92 -13.94
N VAL A 596 -4.74 -42.19 -14.37
CA VAL A 596 -5.82 -43.11 -13.95
C VAL A 596 -5.75 -43.35 -12.44
N LEU A 597 -4.56 -43.70 -11.91
CA LEU A 597 -4.37 -43.94 -10.48
C LEU A 597 -4.79 -42.73 -9.64
N LEU A 598 -4.35 -41.53 -10.00
CA LEU A 598 -4.71 -40.30 -9.30
C LEU A 598 -6.20 -39.95 -9.48
N GLY A 599 -6.80 -40.31 -10.62
CA GLY A 599 -8.25 -40.22 -10.82
C GLY A 599 -9.02 -41.16 -9.89
N CYS A 600 -8.60 -42.41 -9.74
CA CYS A 600 -9.20 -43.35 -8.79
C CYS A 600 -9.02 -42.88 -7.34
N LEU A 601 -7.84 -42.34 -6.99
CA LEU A 601 -7.61 -41.76 -5.66
C LEU A 601 -8.47 -40.52 -5.41
N LEU A 602 -8.74 -39.70 -6.44
CA LEU A 602 -9.68 -38.59 -6.32
C LEU A 602 -11.10 -39.08 -6.05
N ILE A 603 -11.57 -40.10 -6.76
CA ILE A 603 -12.88 -40.73 -6.52
C ILE A 603 -12.92 -41.28 -5.09
N ALA A 604 -11.88 -42.02 -4.66
CA ALA A 604 -11.79 -42.53 -3.29
C ALA A 604 -11.82 -41.40 -2.26
N ALA A 605 -11.11 -40.29 -2.50
CA ALA A 605 -11.13 -39.12 -1.63
C ALA A 605 -12.54 -38.53 -1.50
N LEU A 606 -13.27 -38.43 -2.61
CA LEU A 606 -14.64 -37.91 -2.62
C LEU A 606 -15.64 -38.85 -1.97
N LEU A 607 -15.50 -40.16 -2.16
CA LEU A 607 -16.33 -41.15 -1.49
C LEU A 607 -16.08 -41.14 0.02
N LEU A 608 -14.81 -41.10 0.45
CA LEU A 608 -14.43 -40.96 1.85
C LEU A 608 -14.93 -39.65 2.45
N TYR A 609 -14.98 -38.57 1.66
CA TYR A 609 -15.47 -37.27 2.09
C TYR A 609 -16.99 -37.25 2.25
N TRP A 610 -17.73 -37.50 1.16
CA TRP A 610 -19.16 -37.23 1.07
C TRP A 610 -20.04 -38.35 1.64
N VAL A 611 -19.70 -39.62 1.47
CA VAL A 611 -20.58 -40.72 1.91
C VAL A 611 -20.83 -40.69 3.43
N PRO A 612 -19.81 -40.54 4.29
CA PRO A 612 -20.03 -40.40 5.73
C PRO A 612 -20.61 -39.04 6.11
N ALA A 613 -20.26 -37.97 5.40
CA ALA A 613 -20.76 -36.63 5.70
C ALA A 613 -22.28 -36.51 5.45
N LEU A 614 -22.79 -37.19 4.42
CA LEU A 614 -24.23 -37.25 4.11
C LEU A 614 -25.04 -38.07 5.14
N ALA A 615 -24.38 -38.82 6.01
CA ALA A 615 -25.04 -39.57 7.08
C ALA A 615 -25.16 -38.75 8.38
N LEU A 616 -24.64 -37.53 8.43
CA LEU A 616 -24.82 -36.62 9.57
C LEU A 616 -26.27 -36.14 9.60
N ASP A 617 -26.91 -36.28 10.76
CA ASP A 617 -28.23 -35.73 11.06
C ASP A 617 -28.12 -34.55 12.02
N ASP A 618 -29.25 -33.88 12.27
CA ASP A 618 -29.29 -32.72 13.16
C ASP A 618 -28.81 -33.04 14.59
N SER A 619 -29.05 -34.27 15.06
CA SER A 619 -28.63 -34.72 16.40
C SER A 619 -27.11 -34.82 16.52
N ALA A 620 -26.43 -35.30 15.47
CA ALA A 620 -24.98 -35.32 15.41
C ALA A 620 -24.41 -33.90 15.36
N LEU A 621 -25.06 -32.99 14.63
CA LEU A 621 -24.64 -31.59 14.54
C LEU A 621 -24.86 -30.81 15.84
N ASP A 622 -25.84 -31.17 16.66
CA ASP A 622 -26.01 -30.56 17.99
C ASP A 622 -24.92 -30.97 19.00
N GLY A 623 -24.15 -32.00 18.68
CA GLY A 623 -22.96 -32.41 19.44
C GLY A 623 -21.70 -31.58 19.19
N MET A 624 -21.76 -30.52 18.38
CA MET A 624 -20.59 -29.68 18.07
C MET A 624 -20.02 -29.00 19.32
N ASP A 625 -18.70 -29.13 19.52
CA ASP A 625 -17.98 -28.40 20.57
C ASP A 625 -17.41 -27.06 20.06
N GLY A 626 -16.61 -26.37 20.87
CA GLY A 626 -16.02 -25.06 20.51
C GLY A 626 -14.98 -25.08 19.38
N LEU A 627 -14.63 -26.24 18.80
CA LEU A 627 -13.90 -26.35 17.53
C LEU A 627 -14.83 -26.29 16.31
N GLY A 628 -16.14 -26.33 16.54
CA GLY A 628 -17.20 -26.25 15.54
C GLY A 628 -17.33 -27.52 14.71
N LEU A 629 -17.70 -27.40 13.43
CA LEU A 629 -18.10 -28.56 12.62
C LEU A 629 -17.05 -29.68 12.57
N VAL A 630 -15.76 -29.34 12.64
CA VAL A 630 -14.67 -30.34 12.61
C VAL A 630 -14.73 -31.34 13.76
N SER A 631 -15.39 -31.00 14.88
CA SER A 631 -15.53 -31.86 16.07
C SER A 631 -16.46 -33.06 15.85
N VAL A 632 -17.43 -32.92 14.94
CA VAL A 632 -18.45 -33.95 14.65
C VAL A 632 -18.23 -34.65 13.31
N LEU A 633 -17.27 -34.18 12.50
CA LEU A 633 -16.97 -34.81 11.21
C LEU A 633 -16.42 -36.23 11.38
N PRO A 634 -16.96 -37.22 10.64
CA PRO A 634 -16.43 -38.57 10.67
C PRO A 634 -14.94 -38.62 10.28
N LEU A 635 -14.15 -39.46 10.96
CA LEU A 635 -12.74 -39.68 10.63
C LEU A 635 -12.49 -39.99 9.14
N PRO A 636 -13.35 -40.77 8.43
CA PRO A 636 -13.19 -40.97 7.00
C PRO A 636 -13.34 -39.67 6.19
N THR A 637 -14.19 -38.73 6.60
CA THR A 637 -14.35 -37.42 5.94
C THR A 637 -13.08 -36.57 6.10
N LEU A 638 -12.46 -36.58 7.28
CA LEU A 638 -11.17 -35.93 7.52
C LEU A 638 -10.04 -36.59 6.69
N ALA A 639 -10.03 -37.92 6.60
CA ALA A 639 -9.10 -38.66 5.75
C ALA A 639 -9.30 -38.33 4.25
N GLY A 640 -10.55 -38.23 3.80
CA GLY A 640 -10.91 -37.78 2.45
C GLY A 640 -10.38 -36.37 2.14
N THR A 641 -10.49 -35.46 3.10
CA THR A 641 -9.95 -34.09 3.01
C THR A 641 -8.43 -34.08 2.84
N ALA A 642 -7.71 -34.83 3.67
CA ALA A 642 -6.25 -34.97 3.56
C ALA A 642 -5.84 -35.63 2.23
N LEU A 643 -6.63 -36.61 1.76
CA LEU A 643 -6.41 -37.28 0.50
C LEU A 643 -6.66 -36.36 -0.70
N LEU A 644 -7.67 -35.48 -0.67
CA LEU A 644 -7.89 -34.45 -1.70
C LEU A 644 -6.66 -33.54 -1.87
N ALA A 645 -6.11 -33.04 -0.76
CA ALA A 645 -4.89 -32.24 -0.78
C ALA A 645 -3.67 -33.04 -1.28
N THR A 646 -3.58 -34.32 -0.90
CA THR A 646 -2.53 -35.23 -1.34
C THR A 646 -2.60 -35.51 -2.83
N VAL A 647 -3.80 -35.71 -3.40
CA VAL A 647 -4.02 -35.91 -4.84
C VAL A 647 -3.60 -34.65 -5.60
N PHE A 648 -4.04 -33.47 -5.15
CA PHE A 648 -3.66 -32.20 -5.81
C PHE A 648 -2.13 -32.01 -5.82
N ALA A 649 -1.47 -32.21 -4.68
CA ALA A 649 -0.02 -32.10 -4.60
C ALA A 649 0.69 -33.16 -5.46
N SER A 650 0.20 -34.40 -5.47
CA SER A 650 0.74 -35.50 -6.28
C SER A 650 0.67 -35.21 -7.78
N LEU A 651 -0.38 -34.50 -8.25
CA LEU A 651 -0.46 -34.03 -9.63
C LEU A 651 0.66 -33.04 -9.97
N LEU A 652 1.14 -32.25 -9.00
CA LEU A 652 2.29 -31.35 -9.19
C LEU A 652 3.60 -32.10 -9.36
N TRP A 653 3.74 -33.33 -8.84
CA TRP A 653 4.94 -34.17 -9.04
C TRP A 653 5.08 -34.71 -10.47
N LEU A 654 3.97 -34.78 -11.21
CA LEU A 654 3.99 -35.31 -12.57
C LEU A 654 4.84 -34.45 -13.50
N ARG A 655 5.42 -35.10 -14.52
CA ARG A 655 6.28 -34.42 -15.52
C ARG A 655 5.49 -33.52 -16.47
N ARG A 656 4.20 -33.80 -16.67
CA ARG A 656 3.29 -33.09 -17.57
C ARG A 656 2.09 -32.55 -16.80
N GLU A 657 1.56 -31.44 -17.28
CA GLU A 657 0.36 -30.81 -16.73
C GLU A 657 -0.89 -31.63 -17.10
N HIS A 658 -1.62 -32.14 -16.11
CA HIS A 658 -2.91 -32.79 -16.29
C HIS A 658 -4.05 -31.80 -15.98
N ARG A 659 -4.32 -30.88 -16.92
CA ARG A 659 -5.24 -29.74 -16.71
C ARG A 659 -6.63 -30.14 -16.23
N ALA A 660 -7.24 -31.14 -16.88
CA ALA A 660 -8.58 -31.60 -16.53
C ALA A 660 -8.62 -32.15 -15.09
N LEU A 661 -7.68 -33.02 -14.74
CA LEU A 661 -7.65 -33.61 -13.40
C LEU A 661 -7.32 -32.58 -12.31
N LEU A 662 -6.38 -31.64 -12.57
CA LEU A 662 -6.11 -30.52 -11.66
C LEU A 662 -7.33 -29.62 -11.46
N LEU A 663 -8.07 -29.32 -12.53
CA LEU A 663 -9.29 -28.53 -12.47
C LEU A 663 -10.37 -29.25 -11.65
N VAL A 664 -10.62 -30.53 -11.95
CA VAL A 664 -11.61 -31.33 -11.23
C VAL A 664 -11.24 -31.46 -9.76
N THR A 665 -9.97 -31.73 -9.41
CA THR A 665 -9.53 -31.77 -8.01
C THR A 665 -9.67 -30.41 -7.32
N LEU A 666 -9.37 -29.31 -8.00
CA LEU A 666 -9.56 -27.96 -7.44
C LEU A 666 -11.04 -27.64 -7.19
N VAL A 667 -11.90 -27.89 -8.18
CA VAL A 667 -13.36 -27.68 -8.05
C VAL A 667 -13.92 -28.60 -6.96
N ALA A 668 -13.50 -29.85 -6.91
CA ALA A 668 -13.87 -30.78 -5.86
C ALA A 668 -13.41 -30.29 -4.47
N THR A 669 -12.23 -29.66 -4.37
CA THR A 669 -11.78 -29.01 -3.12
C THR A 669 -12.70 -27.85 -2.74
N VAL A 670 -13.05 -26.97 -3.67
CA VAL A 670 -13.99 -25.84 -3.42
C VAL A 670 -15.34 -26.36 -2.96
N VAL A 671 -15.92 -27.31 -3.69
CA VAL A 671 -17.24 -27.88 -3.38
C VAL A 671 -17.22 -28.58 -2.02
N SER A 672 -16.19 -29.38 -1.72
CA SER A 672 -16.07 -30.04 -0.42
C SER A 672 -15.98 -29.01 0.72
N LEU A 673 -15.13 -27.98 0.59
CA LEU A 673 -14.93 -27.00 1.68
C LEU A 673 -16.08 -26.01 1.88
N HIS A 674 -16.78 -25.60 0.81
CA HIS A 674 -17.79 -24.53 0.89
C HIS A 674 -19.23 -25.01 0.76
N ALA A 675 -19.49 -26.18 0.13
CA ALA A 675 -20.84 -26.72 0.00
C ALA A 675 -21.24 -27.64 1.15
N LEU A 676 -20.30 -28.11 1.98
CA LEU A 676 -20.61 -29.06 3.04
C LEU A 676 -21.73 -28.55 3.98
N PRO A 677 -21.68 -27.33 4.56
CA PRO A 677 -22.79 -26.80 5.36
C PRO A 677 -24.11 -26.75 4.60
N ALA A 678 -24.08 -26.31 3.34
CA ALA A 678 -25.27 -26.27 2.49
C ALA A 678 -25.88 -27.65 2.21
N VAL A 679 -25.15 -28.74 2.41
CA VAL A 679 -25.65 -30.11 2.20
C VAL A 679 -26.16 -30.74 3.51
N ILE A 680 -25.48 -30.50 4.63
CA ILE A 680 -25.76 -31.17 5.91
C ILE A 680 -26.69 -30.38 6.82
N GLU A 681 -26.76 -29.05 6.68
CA GLU A 681 -27.63 -28.19 7.49
C GLU A 681 -28.98 -28.00 6.77
N ALA A 682 -30.07 -28.00 7.54
CA ALA A 682 -31.42 -27.84 7.01
C ALA A 682 -31.67 -26.43 6.48
N GLU A 683 -31.22 -25.40 7.22
CA GLU A 683 -31.51 -24.00 6.95
C GLU A 683 -30.27 -23.22 6.48
N PRO A 684 -30.45 -22.11 5.75
CA PRO A 684 -29.36 -21.19 5.43
C PRO A 684 -28.64 -20.64 6.65
N ARG A 685 -27.32 -20.84 6.64
CA ARG A 685 -26.42 -20.26 7.64
C ARG A 685 -26.15 -18.76 7.44
N PHE A 686 -25.60 -18.17 8.50
CA PHE A 686 -25.40 -16.72 8.73
C PHE A 686 -26.70 -15.95 9.01
N ALA A 687 -26.87 -15.54 10.26
CA ALA A 687 -27.93 -14.64 10.69
C ALA A 687 -28.07 -13.38 9.82
N THR A 688 -26.96 -12.75 9.42
CA THR A 688 -26.98 -11.55 8.58
C THR A 688 -27.54 -11.79 7.16
N ALA A 689 -27.46 -13.02 6.63
CA ALA A 689 -28.04 -13.34 5.32
C ALA A 689 -29.56 -13.29 5.35
N TRP A 690 -30.19 -13.68 6.47
CA TRP A 690 -31.64 -13.56 6.68
C TRP A 690 -32.08 -12.11 6.67
N GLN A 691 -31.34 -11.23 7.33
CA GLN A 691 -31.66 -9.81 7.33
C GLN A 691 -31.64 -9.19 5.92
N HIS A 692 -30.74 -9.68 5.05
CA HIS A 692 -30.73 -9.24 3.66
C HIS A 692 -32.00 -9.67 2.90
N LEU A 693 -32.67 -10.76 3.30
CA LEU A 693 -33.98 -11.11 2.75
C LEU A 693 -35.04 -10.06 3.08
N GLY A 694 -35.03 -9.48 4.29
CA GLY A 694 -35.96 -8.40 4.63
C GLY A 694 -35.73 -7.14 3.81
N PHE A 695 -34.47 -6.85 3.43
CA PHE A 695 -34.19 -5.74 2.51
C PHE A 695 -34.78 -6.01 1.12
N LEU A 696 -34.69 -7.26 0.65
CA LEU A 696 -35.26 -7.67 -0.63
C LEU A 696 -36.80 -7.65 -0.61
N ASP A 697 -37.41 -8.17 0.45
CA ASP A 697 -38.87 -8.14 0.69
C ASP A 697 -39.41 -6.70 0.64
N TYR A 698 -38.78 -5.79 1.39
CA TYR A 698 -39.22 -4.40 1.43
C TYR A 698 -39.08 -3.70 0.06
N ILE A 699 -37.98 -3.93 -0.67
CA ILE A 699 -37.79 -3.39 -2.03
C ILE A 699 -38.83 -3.97 -2.98
N ASP A 700 -39.14 -5.26 -2.89
CA ASP A 700 -40.11 -5.89 -3.79
C ASP A 700 -41.54 -5.37 -3.54
N ARG A 701 -41.92 -5.19 -2.27
CA ARG A 701 -43.23 -4.64 -1.88
C ARG A 701 -43.39 -3.15 -2.21
N THR A 702 -42.37 -2.34 -1.91
CA THR A 702 -42.49 -0.86 -1.97
C THR A 702 -41.83 -0.22 -3.19
N GLY A 703 -40.92 -0.94 -3.87
CA GLY A 703 -40.08 -0.41 -4.93
C GLY A 703 -39.00 0.55 -4.46
N SER A 704 -38.73 0.63 -3.15
CA SER A 704 -37.92 1.71 -2.58
C SER A 704 -37.01 1.27 -1.43
N ALA A 705 -36.02 2.10 -1.12
CA ALA A 705 -35.05 1.90 -0.05
C ALA A 705 -35.26 2.91 1.06
N VAL A 706 -35.04 2.54 2.32
CA VAL A 706 -35.25 3.44 3.47
C VAL A 706 -33.98 3.53 4.32
N PRO A 707 -33.13 4.56 4.07
CA PRO A 707 -31.84 4.72 4.74
C PRO A 707 -31.87 4.73 6.28
N ASP A 708 -32.96 5.21 6.88
CA ASP A 708 -33.08 5.40 8.32
C ASP A 708 -33.30 4.08 9.09
N LEU A 709 -33.75 3.01 8.43
CA LEU A 709 -33.93 1.69 9.05
C LEU A 709 -32.61 0.94 9.28
N ASP A 710 -31.66 1.06 8.37
CA ASP A 710 -30.35 0.41 8.47
C ASP A 710 -29.33 1.14 7.58
N ALA A 711 -28.14 1.40 8.13
CA ALA A 711 -27.05 2.05 7.42
C ALA A 711 -26.74 1.49 6.01
N ARG A 712 -26.91 0.18 5.80
CA ARG A 712 -26.66 -0.49 4.50
C ARG A 712 -27.60 -0.01 3.41
N TRP A 713 -28.76 0.56 3.73
CA TRP A 713 -29.70 1.13 2.74
C TRP A 713 -29.15 2.37 2.04
N SER A 714 -28.12 3.01 2.57
CA SER A 714 -27.36 4.05 1.86
C SER A 714 -26.52 3.49 0.69
N TRP A 715 -26.43 2.16 0.57
CA TRP A 715 -25.83 1.42 -0.55
C TRP A 715 -26.78 0.32 -1.07
N PRO A 716 -27.93 0.69 -1.65
CA PRO A 716 -28.99 -0.27 -1.99
C PRO A 716 -28.69 -1.08 -3.26
N GLY A 717 -27.59 -0.79 -3.97
CA GLY A 717 -27.35 -1.28 -5.33
C GLY A 717 -27.30 -2.81 -5.47
N PHE A 718 -26.78 -3.51 -4.47
CA PHE A 718 -26.79 -4.99 -4.47
C PHE A 718 -28.20 -5.54 -4.27
N PHE A 719 -28.92 -5.04 -3.27
CA PHE A 719 -30.27 -5.51 -2.93
C PHE A 719 -31.28 -5.23 -4.04
N ALA A 720 -31.23 -4.02 -4.63
CA ALA A 720 -32.08 -3.65 -5.76
C ALA A 720 -31.81 -4.52 -6.99
N ALA A 721 -30.53 -4.82 -7.28
CA ALA A 721 -30.18 -5.70 -8.40
C ALA A 721 -30.63 -7.15 -8.15
N ALA A 722 -30.48 -7.66 -6.92
CA ALA A 722 -30.92 -9.00 -6.55
C ALA A 722 -32.46 -9.14 -6.64
N ALA A 723 -33.21 -8.19 -6.08
CA ALA A 723 -34.66 -8.15 -6.18
C ALA A 723 -35.14 -8.08 -7.64
N PHE A 724 -34.52 -7.20 -8.45
CA PHE A 724 -34.84 -7.10 -9.88
C PHE A 724 -34.62 -8.42 -10.63
N VAL A 725 -33.47 -9.07 -10.43
CA VAL A 725 -33.14 -10.34 -11.11
C VAL A 725 -34.08 -11.46 -10.65
N ALA A 726 -34.40 -11.53 -9.37
CA ALA A 726 -35.32 -12.54 -8.86
C ALA A 726 -36.74 -12.37 -9.41
N LYS A 727 -37.26 -11.15 -9.40
CA LYS A 727 -38.55 -10.82 -10.01
C LYS A 727 -38.58 -11.13 -11.51
N ALA A 728 -37.50 -10.84 -12.23
CA ALA A 728 -37.36 -11.17 -13.65
C ALA A 728 -37.31 -12.69 -13.92
N CYS A 729 -36.78 -13.47 -12.97
CA CYS A 729 -36.72 -14.92 -13.03
C CYS A 729 -37.96 -15.62 -12.43
N GLY A 730 -38.89 -14.88 -11.83
CA GLY A 730 -40.05 -15.45 -11.12
C GLY A 730 -39.66 -16.23 -9.86
N VAL A 731 -38.64 -15.78 -9.14
CA VAL A 731 -38.17 -16.40 -7.89
C VAL A 731 -38.71 -15.60 -6.71
N ASP A 732 -39.58 -16.23 -5.93
CA ASP A 732 -40.17 -15.63 -4.73
C ASP A 732 -39.50 -16.13 -3.44
N ASP A 733 -38.87 -17.31 -3.46
CA ASP A 733 -38.13 -17.89 -2.34
C ASP A 733 -36.62 -17.89 -2.60
N PHE A 734 -35.88 -17.21 -1.72
CA PHE A 734 -34.43 -17.08 -1.81
C PHE A 734 -33.66 -18.06 -0.93
N THR A 735 -34.33 -18.88 -0.13
CA THR A 735 -33.73 -19.79 0.86
C THR A 735 -32.63 -20.66 0.23
N GLU A 736 -32.92 -21.32 -0.89
CA GLU A 736 -31.93 -22.14 -1.60
C GLU A 736 -30.84 -21.30 -2.28
N ILE A 737 -31.15 -20.08 -2.74
CA ILE A 737 -30.14 -19.19 -3.32
C ILE A 737 -29.11 -18.82 -2.25
N ILE A 738 -29.55 -18.39 -1.07
CA ILE A 738 -28.65 -17.96 0.01
C ILE A 738 -27.87 -19.16 0.59
N ARG A 739 -28.48 -20.35 0.64
CA ARG A 739 -27.84 -21.61 1.05
C ARG A 739 -26.64 -21.96 0.17
N TRP A 740 -26.81 -21.90 -1.16
CA TRP A 740 -25.76 -22.28 -2.12
C TRP A 740 -24.83 -21.14 -2.53
N TRP A 741 -25.16 -19.90 -2.14
CA TRP A 741 -24.44 -18.70 -2.53
C TRP A 741 -22.91 -18.73 -2.26
N PRO A 742 -22.41 -19.15 -1.07
CA PRO A 742 -20.98 -19.20 -0.81
C PRO A 742 -20.22 -20.06 -1.83
N THR A 743 -20.75 -21.24 -2.14
CA THR A 743 -20.15 -22.14 -3.13
C THR A 743 -20.17 -21.52 -4.52
N ALA A 744 -21.29 -20.92 -4.92
CA ALA A 744 -21.41 -20.25 -6.20
C ALA A 744 -20.38 -19.10 -6.34
N MET A 745 -20.23 -18.26 -5.33
CA MET A 745 -19.25 -17.17 -5.31
C MET A 745 -17.81 -17.68 -5.42
N GLN A 746 -17.43 -18.71 -4.65
CA GLN A 746 -16.09 -19.28 -4.70
C GLN A 746 -15.75 -19.85 -6.08
N LEU A 747 -16.71 -20.54 -6.72
CA LEU A 747 -16.54 -21.04 -8.09
C LEU A 747 -16.39 -19.89 -9.10
N LEU A 748 -17.18 -18.82 -8.95
CA LEU A 748 -17.07 -17.63 -9.79
C LEU A 748 -15.75 -16.88 -9.60
N TYR A 749 -15.19 -16.84 -8.39
CA TYR A 749 -13.87 -16.24 -8.12
C TYR A 749 -12.73 -16.95 -8.88
N LEU A 750 -12.86 -18.24 -9.19
CA LEU A 750 -11.84 -18.98 -9.92
C LEU A 750 -11.60 -18.42 -11.33
N ALA A 751 -12.63 -17.93 -12.01
CA ALA A 751 -12.51 -17.43 -13.38
C ALA A 751 -11.53 -16.23 -13.50
N PRO A 752 -11.70 -15.11 -12.78
CA PRO A 752 -10.73 -14.02 -12.77
C PRO A 752 -9.38 -14.46 -12.18
N MET A 753 -9.36 -15.35 -11.18
CA MET A 753 -8.11 -15.86 -10.60
C MET A 753 -7.26 -16.66 -11.60
N PHE A 754 -7.87 -17.52 -12.42
CA PHE A 754 -7.15 -18.25 -13.48
C PHE A 754 -6.59 -17.31 -14.54
N LEU A 755 -7.36 -16.29 -14.93
CA LEU A 755 -6.90 -15.25 -15.84
C LEU A 755 -5.71 -14.48 -15.22
N LEU A 756 -5.81 -14.04 -13.97
CA LEU A 756 -4.72 -13.37 -13.28
C LEU A 756 -3.46 -14.25 -13.18
N ALA A 757 -3.62 -15.53 -12.82
CA ALA A 757 -2.52 -16.50 -12.71
C ALA A 757 -1.83 -16.75 -14.05
N ARG A 758 -2.59 -16.79 -15.17
CA ARG A 758 -2.04 -16.89 -16.54
C ARG A 758 -1.10 -15.72 -16.86
N HIS A 759 -1.40 -14.53 -16.32
CA HIS A 759 -0.59 -13.32 -16.52
C HIS A 759 0.61 -13.18 -15.59
N VAL A 760 0.80 -14.10 -14.64
CA VAL A 760 2.05 -14.22 -13.89
C VAL A 760 3.06 -15.04 -14.69
N ARG A 761 4.31 -14.54 -14.78
CA ARG A 761 5.43 -15.24 -15.42
C ARG A 761 5.99 -16.31 -14.49
N ALA A 762 5.23 -17.39 -14.38
CA ALA A 762 5.50 -18.56 -13.54
C ALA A 762 5.26 -19.85 -14.32
N ASN A 763 5.80 -20.96 -13.81
CA ASN A 763 5.51 -22.28 -14.37
C ASN A 763 4.07 -22.70 -14.04
N TRP A 764 3.56 -23.75 -14.71
CA TRP A 764 2.18 -24.22 -14.48
C TRP A 764 1.93 -24.64 -13.03
N ARG A 765 2.93 -25.24 -12.36
CA ARG A 765 2.83 -25.65 -10.94
C ARG A 765 2.53 -24.45 -10.04
N ALA A 766 3.30 -23.37 -10.18
CA ALA A 766 3.10 -22.15 -9.41
C ALA A 766 1.71 -21.52 -9.64
N ARG A 767 1.20 -21.57 -10.88
CA ARG A 767 -0.13 -21.03 -11.21
C ARG A 767 -1.24 -21.83 -10.52
N TRP A 768 -1.21 -23.15 -10.64
CA TRP A 768 -2.17 -24.04 -9.98
C TRP A 768 -2.07 -23.96 -8.46
N THR A 769 -0.86 -24.00 -7.90
CA THR A 769 -0.65 -23.84 -6.46
C THR A 769 -1.12 -22.47 -5.95
N GLY A 770 -0.98 -21.40 -6.73
CA GLY A 770 -1.45 -20.07 -6.34
C GLY A 770 -2.98 -19.98 -6.27
N VAL A 771 -3.68 -20.54 -7.25
CA VAL A 771 -5.15 -20.63 -7.22
C VAL A 771 -5.62 -21.58 -6.10
N TRP A 772 -4.89 -22.66 -5.85
CA TRP A 772 -5.21 -23.59 -4.77
C TRP A 772 -5.02 -22.95 -3.38
N ILE A 773 -3.90 -22.25 -3.12
CA ILE A 773 -3.69 -21.50 -1.88
C ILE A 773 -4.78 -20.45 -1.68
N PHE A 774 -5.21 -19.78 -2.75
CA PHE A 774 -6.33 -18.83 -2.70
C PHE A 774 -7.60 -19.49 -2.16
N VAL A 775 -7.99 -20.66 -2.71
CA VAL A 775 -9.14 -21.43 -2.24
C VAL A 775 -8.98 -21.86 -0.78
N LEU A 776 -7.83 -22.45 -0.41
CA LEU A 776 -7.59 -22.93 0.97
C LEU A 776 -7.52 -21.79 2.01
N SER A 777 -7.35 -20.55 1.56
CA SER A 777 -7.30 -19.37 2.43
C SER A 777 -8.64 -18.62 2.47
N GLY A 778 -9.67 -19.12 1.79
CA GLY A 778 -11.02 -18.55 1.75
C GLY A 778 -11.83 -18.72 3.03
N TRP A 779 -11.19 -18.86 4.20
CA TRP A 779 -11.86 -19.11 5.48
C TRP A 779 -12.55 -17.87 6.07
N VAL A 780 -12.32 -16.68 5.50
CA VAL A 780 -12.74 -15.36 6.02
C VAL A 780 -14.26 -15.22 6.20
N GLY A 781 -15.04 -15.95 5.41
CA GLY A 781 -16.49 -16.04 5.58
C GLY A 781 -17.32 -14.87 5.11
N GLN A 782 -16.76 -14.00 4.27
CA GLN A 782 -17.46 -12.86 3.65
C GLN A 782 -18.05 -13.22 2.27
N ASP A 783 -18.15 -14.52 1.96
CA ASP A 783 -18.70 -15.08 0.73
C ASP A 783 -20.20 -15.44 0.84
N TYR A 784 -20.86 -15.14 1.97
CA TYR A 784 -22.31 -15.27 2.14
C TYR A 784 -23.09 -14.31 1.23
N PHE A 785 -24.42 -14.50 1.15
CA PHE A 785 -25.31 -13.65 0.36
C PHE A 785 -25.25 -12.21 0.86
N SER A 786 -24.37 -11.41 0.26
CA SER A 786 -23.95 -10.12 0.79
C SER A 786 -23.40 -9.21 -0.29
N PRO A 787 -23.49 -7.89 -0.08
CA PRO A 787 -22.81 -6.95 -0.97
C PRO A 787 -21.29 -7.13 -0.98
N GLN A 788 -20.67 -7.60 0.13
CA GLN A 788 -19.21 -7.77 0.21
C GLN A 788 -18.73 -8.92 -0.68
N GLY A 789 -19.39 -10.08 -0.63
CA GLY A 789 -19.07 -11.23 -1.47
C GLY A 789 -19.27 -10.94 -2.96
N PHE A 790 -20.38 -10.28 -3.31
CA PHE A 790 -20.66 -9.83 -4.68
C PHE A 790 -19.59 -8.84 -5.19
N THR A 791 -19.32 -7.77 -4.44
CA THR A 791 -18.34 -6.75 -4.87
C THR A 791 -16.91 -7.28 -4.88
N TYR A 792 -16.58 -8.32 -4.11
CA TYR A 792 -15.29 -8.99 -4.21
C TYR A 792 -15.10 -9.69 -5.57
N LEU A 793 -16.15 -10.28 -6.16
CA LEU A 793 -16.11 -10.81 -7.53
C LEU A 793 -15.78 -9.68 -8.53
N LEU A 794 -16.46 -8.54 -8.38
CA LEU A 794 -16.23 -7.37 -9.22
C LEU A 794 -14.81 -6.83 -9.06
N TYR A 795 -14.27 -6.81 -7.84
CA TYR A 795 -12.88 -6.45 -7.55
C TYR A 795 -11.89 -7.38 -8.24
N LEU A 796 -12.07 -8.70 -8.15
CA LEU A 796 -11.20 -9.68 -8.81
C LEU A 796 -11.24 -9.52 -10.34
N ALA A 797 -12.43 -9.35 -10.92
CA ALA A 797 -12.59 -9.08 -12.35
C ALA A 797 -11.91 -7.76 -12.76
N PHE A 798 -12.12 -6.69 -11.98
CA PHE A 798 -11.54 -5.37 -12.20
C PHE A 798 -10.01 -5.39 -12.20
N VAL A 799 -9.40 -5.94 -11.16
CA VAL A 799 -7.94 -6.07 -11.03
C VAL A 799 -7.37 -6.92 -12.15
N THR A 800 -8.05 -8.03 -12.48
CA THR A 800 -7.66 -8.88 -13.60
C THR A 800 -7.67 -8.09 -14.89
N ILE A 801 -8.74 -7.35 -15.20
CA ILE A 801 -8.82 -6.60 -16.44
C ILE A 801 -7.71 -5.54 -16.55
N LEU A 802 -7.44 -4.82 -15.46
CA LEU A 802 -6.34 -3.84 -15.40
C LEU A 802 -4.97 -4.48 -15.71
N LEU A 803 -4.68 -5.61 -15.07
CA LEU A 803 -3.36 -6.25 -15.15
C LEU A 803 -3.16 -7.08 -16.42
N VAL A 804 -4.23 -7.57 -17.04
CA VAL A 804 -4.13 -8.36 -18.27
C VAL A 804 -3.99 -7.45 -19.50
N TRP A 805 -4.77 -6.38 -19.60
CA TRP A 805 -4.92 -5.62 -20.86
C TRP A 805 -4.39 -4.17 -20.84
N PHE A 806 -4.30 -3.52 -19.68
CA PHE A 806 -4.04 -2.08 -19.57
C PHE A 806 -2.65 -1.72 -19.01
N ARG A 807 -1.62 -2.40 -19.52
CA ARG A 807 -0.22 -2.15 -19.12
C ARG A 807 0.65 -1.81 -20.31
N ALA A 808 1.81 -1.19 -20.04
CA ALA A 808 2.75 -0.79 -21.08
C ALA A 808 3.26 -1.99 -21.90
N PRO A 809 3.10 -1.99 -23.23
CA PRO A 809 3.63 -3.04 -24.09
C PRO A 809 5.17 -2.99 -24.09
N ARG A 810 5.80 -4.18 -24.06
CA ARG A 810 7.26 -4.42 -24.12
C ARG A 810 8.06 -3.96 -22.90
N MET A 811 8.21 -4.86 -21.94
CA MET A 811 9.35 -4.77 -21.01
C MET A 811 10.57 -5.41 -21.67
N LEU A 812 11.45 -4.56 -22.20
CA LEU A 812 12.75 -4.99 -22.74
C LEU A 812 13.46 -5.90 -21.73
N TRP A 813 13.99 -7.03 -22.22
CA TRP A 813 14.78 -7.94 -21.41
C TRP A 813 16.07 -7.23 -20.98
N ALA A 814 16.03 -6.60 -19.80
CA ALA A 814 17.21 -6.11 -19.11
C ALA A 814 17.85 -7.28 -18.30
N LYS A 815 18.82 -6.97 -17.43
CA LYS A 815 19.45 -7.96 -16.52
C LYS A 815 18.47 -8.64 -15.53
N VAL A 816 17.22 -8.13 -15.41
CA VAL A 816 16.17 -8.59 -14.49
C VAL A 816 14.90 -8.82 -15.29
N ARG A 817 14.28 -10.00 -15.12
CA ARG A 817 13.04 -10.39 -15.82
C ARG A 817 11.83 -9.75 -15.15
N PRO A 818 10.85 -9.24 -15.90
CA PRO A 818 9.54 -8.89 -15.34
C PRO A 818 8.87 -10.10 -14.70
N GLY A 819 8.27 -9.91 -13.53
CA GLY A 819 7.47 -10.96 -12.87
C GLY A 819 6.18 -11.31 -13.62
N GLU A 820 5.74 -10.42 -14.50
CA GLU A 820 4.49 -10.53 -15.25
C GLU A 820 4.73 -11.00 -16.70
N ALA A 821 3.72 -11.64 -17.29
CA ALA A 821 3.70 -12.01 -18.69
C ALA A 821 3.54 -10.78 -19.60
N GLU A 822 3.58 -10.95 -20.91
CA GLU A 822 3.24 -9.85 -21.83
C GLU A 822 1.72 -9.59 -21.83
N VAL A 823 1.34 -8.39 -22.24
CA VAL A 823 -0.07 -7.96 -22.35
C VAL A 823 -0.73 -8.74 -23.48
N GLU A 824 -1.97 -9.20 -23.29
CA GLU A 824 -2.68 -9.90 -24.38
C GLU A 824 -2.92 -8.96 -25.56
N PRO A 825 -2.72 -9.46 -26.80
CA PRO A 825 -2.93 -8.68 -28.00
C PRO A 825 -4.40 -8.27 -28.12
N THR A 826 -4.68 -6.98 -28.01
CA THR A 826 -6.02 -6.40 -28.20
C THR A 826 -5.98 -5.32 -29.25
N ASP A 827 -7.08 -5.18 -30.00
CA ASP A 827 -7.31 -4.02 -30.87
C ASP A 827 -7.87 -2.84 -30.05
N ARG A 828 -8.07 -1.68 -30.69
CA ARG A 828 -8.57 -0.48 -30.01
C ARG A 828 -10.05 -0.58 -29.61
N ARG A 829 -10.87 -1.30 -30.38
CA ARG A 829 -12.30 -1.48 -30.08
C ARG A 829 -12.45 -2.36 -28.84
N GLN A 830 -11.75 -3.49 -28.79
CA GLN A 830 -11.67 -4.36 -27.64
C GLN A 830 -11.16 -3.61 -26.40
N ARG A 831 -10.10 -2.81 -26.52
CA ARG A 831 -9.63 -1.96 -25.42
C ARG A 831 -10.67 -0.93 -24.96
N ALA A 832 -11.44 -0.35 -25.88
CA ALA A 832 -12.52 0.58 -25.52
C ALA A 832 -13.66 -0.15 -24.78
N VAL A 833 -14.07 -1.33 -25.24
CA VAL A 833 -15.08 -2.17 -24.57
C VAL A 833 -14.60 -2.56 -23.17
N LEU A 834 -13.36 -3.03 -23.03
CA LEU A 834 -12.77 -3.37 -21.73
C LEU A 834 -12.71 -2.16 -20.78
N LEU A 835 -12.46 -0.95 -21.31
CA LEU A 835 -12.51 0.27 -20.53
C LEU A 835 -13.93 0.57 -20.04
N VAL A 836 -14.93 0.45 -20.91
CA VAL A 836 -16.35 0.62 -20.53
C VAL A 836 -16.74 -0.41 -19.46
N VAL A 837 -16.32 -1.67 -19.60
CA VAL A 837 -16.53 -2.71 -18.59
C VAL A 837 -15.86 -2.33 -17.27
N LEU A 838 -14.62 -1.84 -17.26
CA LEU A 838 -13.95 -1.38 -16.03
C LEU A 838 -14.72 -0.24 -15.34
N ILE A 839 -15.21 0.72 -16.11
CA ILE A 839 -16.00 1.84 -15.58
C ILE A 839 -17.32 1.31 -15.02
N ALA A 840 -17.99 0.41 -15.73
CA ALA A 840 -19.25 -0.21 -15.28
C ALA A 840 -19.06 -1.03 -14.00
N LEU A 841 -18.01 -1.85 -13.91
CA LEU A 841 -17.69 -2.63 -12.70
C LEU A 841 -17.49 -1.71 -11.48
N TYR A 842 -16.73 -0.62 -11.65
CA TYR A 842 -16.51 0.34 -10.57
C TYR A 842 -17.81 1.08 -10.21
N ALA A 843 -18.53 1.59 -11.21
CA ALA A 843 -19.79 2.31 -11.02
C ALA A 843 -20.87 1.44 -10.36
N ALA A 844 -20.90 0.12 -10.62
CA ALA A 844 -21.79 -0.83 -9.94
C ALA A 844 -21.36 -1.12 -8.50
N THR A 845 -20.07 -1.04 -8.19
CA THR A 845 -19.54 -1.26 -6.83
C THR A 845 -19.87 -0.09 -5.91
N VAL A 846 -19.81 1.15 -6.42
CA VAL A 846 -20.05 2.39 -5.65
C VAL A 846 -21.39 2.38 -4.87
N PRO A 847 -22.54 2.09 -5.49
CA PRO A 847 -23.82 2.02 -4.79
C PRO A 847 -24.08 0.68 -4.10
N ALA A 848 -23.23 -0.33 -4.32
CA ALA A 848 -23.42 -1.67 -3.77
C ALA A 848 -22.69 -1.89 -2.45
N HIS A 849 -21.55 -1.22 -2.22
CA HIS A 849 -20.76 -1.48 -1.02
C HIS A 849 -19.95 -0.27 -0.57
N GLN A 850 -19.94 -0.01 0.73
CA GLN A 850 -19.20 1.11 1.34
C GLN A 850 -17.67 1.03 1.20
N LEU A 851 -17.04 -0.13 1.49
CA LEU A 851 -15.57 -0.28 1.50
C LEU A 851 -14.92 -0.58 0.13
N THR A 852 -15.43 -1.55 -0.64
CA THR A 852 -14.78 -2.08 -1.86
C THR A 852 -14.34 -1.02 -2.88
N PRO A 853 -15.13 0.04 -3.18
CA PRO A 853 -14.72 1.10 -4.12
C PRO A 853 -13.43 1.82 -3.72
N PHE A 854 -13.18 1.99 -2.42
CA PHE A 854 -11.95 2.62 -1.93
C PHE A 854 -10.73 1.73 -2.13
N VAL A 855 -10.87 0.42 -1.89
CA VAL A 855 -9.80 -0.56 -2.13
C VAL A 855 -9.49 -0.65 -3.62
N MET A 856 -10.51 -0.72 -4.49
CA MET A 856 -10.36 -0.69 -5.95
C MET A 856 -9.62 0.58 -6.42
N LEU A 857 -10.03 1.74 -5.91
CA LEU A 857 -9.40 3.03 -6.22
C LEU A 857 -7.94 3.08 -5.75
N GLY A 858 -7.65 2.64 -4.53
CA GLY A 858 -6.30 2.58 -3.97
C GLY A 858 -5.38 1.69 -4.80
N VAL A 859 -5.82 0.47 -5.15
CA VAL A 859 -5.07 -0.45 -5.99
C VAL A 859 -4.80 0.15 -7.36
N LEU A 860 -5.82 0.73 -8.01
CA LEU A 860 -5.67 1.40 -9.30
C LEU A 860 -4.67 2.56 -9.22
N ALA A 861 -4.81 3.45 -8.23
CA ALA A 861 -3.96 4.62 -8.05
C ALA A 861 -2.49 4.20 -7.87
N VAL A 862 -2.20 3.22 -7.03
CA VAL A 862 -0.84 2.73 -6.82
C VAL A 862 -0.29 2.01 -8.06
N LEU A 863 -1.12 1.24 -8.78
CA LEU A 863 -0.72 0.64 -10.06
C LEU A 863 -0.35 1.72 -11.10
N VAL A 864 -1.09 2.83 -11.15
CA VAL A 864 -0.77 3.98 -12.01
C VAL A 864 0.54 4.65 -11.57
N LEU A 865 0.71 4.93 -10.27
CA LEU A 865 1.90 5.58 -9.70
C LEU A 865 3.19 4.75 -9.94
N VAL A 866 3.10 3.43 -9.81
CA VAL A 866 4.22 2.50 -10.03
C VAL A 866 4.47 2.23 -11.54
N GLY A 867 3.66 2.84 -12.41
CA GLY A 867 3.76 2.74 -13.87
C GLY A 867 3.37 1.36 -14.41
N ARG A 868 2.43 0.69 -13.76
CA ARG A 868 1.92 -0.64 -14.14
C ARG A 868 0.54 -0.60 -14.77
N CYS A 869 -0.18 0.52 -14.69
CA CYS A 869 -1.43 0.77 -15.41
C CYS A 869 -1.29 2.00 -16.34
N GLU A 870 -1.75 1.90 -17.58
CA GLU A 870 -1.72 3.01 -18.55
C GLU A 870 -2.88 4.01 -18.34
N LEU A 871 -3.93 3.61 -17.63
CA LEU A 871 -5.18 4.38 -17.46
C LEU A 871 -5.05 5.48 -16.38
N ARG A 872 -4.16 6.44 -16.64
CA ARG A 872 -3.82 7.54 -15.72
C ARG A 872 -4.98 8.47 -15.32
N GLY A 873 -6.05 8.57 -16.11
CA GLY A 873 -7.20 9.42 -15.77
C GLY A 873 -8.27 8.73 -14.94
N LEU A 874 -8.32 7.39 -14.93
CA LEU A 874 -9.33 6.64 -14.18
C LEU A 874 -9.29 6.89 -12.66
N PRO A 875 -8.13 7.01 -11.97
CA PRO A 875 -8.13 7.32 -10.54
C PRO A 875 -8.93 8.59 -10.21
N LEU A 876 -8.85 9.63 -11.06
CA LEU A 876 -9.60 10.85 -10.85
C LEU A 876 -11.10 10.65 -11.09
N LEU A 877 -11.47 9.97 -12.19
CA LEU A 877 -12.87 9.67 -12.48
C LEU A 877 -13.53 8.86 -11.35
N PHE A 878 -12.85 7.82 -10.88
CA PHE A 878 -13.34 6.95 -9.82
C PHE A 878 -13.38 7.65 -8.46
N ALA A 879 -12.39 8.49 -8.16
CA ALA A 879 -12.44 9.35 -6.97
C ALA A 879 -13.65 10.30 -6.99
N VAL A 880 -13.98 10.87 -8.16
CA VAL A 880 -15.19 11.70 -8.32
C VAL A 880 -16.45 10.87 -8.10
N LEU A 881 -16.57 9.68 -8.71
CA LEU A 881 -17.76 8.83 -8.56
C LEU A 881 -18.04 8.47 -7.09
N VAL A 882 -17.01 8.03 -6.35
CA VAL A 882 -17.19 7.66 -4.93
C VAL A 882 -17.42 8.90 -4.05
N ALA A 883 -16.72 10.02 -4.30
CA ALA A 883 -16.90 11.25 -3.53
C ALA A 883 -18.32 11.84 -3.70
N VAL A 884 -18.89 11.69 -4.89
CA VAL A 884 -20.27 12.12 -5.19
C VAL A 884 -21.27 11.23 -4.49
N TRP A 885 -21.09 9.91 -4.56
CA TRP A 885 -21.99 8.97 -3.87
C TRP A 885 -22.00 9.25 -2.37
N VAL A 886 -20.82 9.32 -1.74
CA VAL A 886 -20.70 9.60 -0.30
C VAL A 886 -21.24 10.98 0.03
N GLY A 887 -20.86 12.01 -0.73
CA GLY A 887 -21.23 13.39 -0.41
C GLY A 887 -22.70 13.73 -0.62
N PHE A 888 -23.37 13.10 -1.59
CA PHE A 888 -24.76 13.41 -1.93
C PHE A 888 -25.72 12.28 -1.57
N LEU A 889 -25.49 11.06 -2.07
CA LEU A 889 -26.49 9.99 -2.06
C LEU A 889 -26.48 9.16 -0.78
N ALA A 890 -25.35 9.08 -0.09
CA ALA A 890 -25.21 8.43 1.22
C ALA A 890 -25.30 9.44 2.38
N GLU A 891 -25.92 10.60 2.17
CA GLU A 891 -26.14 11.62 3.22
C GLU A 891 -26.77 11.09 4.49
N PRO A 892 -27.87 10.32 4.45
CA PRO A 892 -28.51 9.81 5.67
C PRO A 892 -27.56 9.04 6.59
N TYR A 893 -26.60 8.31 6.00
CA TYR A 893 -25.59 7.60 6.76
C TYR A 893 -24.59 8.56 7.41
N TRP A 894 -23.95 9.44 6.64
CA TRP A 894 -22.83 10.23 7.19
C TRP A 894 -23.26 11.41 8.07
N SER A 895 -24.48 11.94 7.89
CA SER A 895 -24.98 13.05 8.71
C SER A 895 -25.14 12.67 10.18
N GLY A 896 -25.46 11.40 10.49
CA GLY A 896 -25.55 10.87 11.86
C GLY A 896 -24.32 10.11 12.35
N HIS A 897 -23.44 9.65 11.46
CA HIS A 897 -22.31 8.75 11.78
C HIS A 897 -20.96 9.38 11.41
N PHE A 898 -20.82 10.70 11.57
CA PHE A 898 -19.60 11.42 11.17
C PHE A 898 -18.36 10.92 11.92
N ASP A 899 -18.48 10.71 13.24
CA ASP A 899 -17.39 10.19 14.07
C ASP A 899 -17.05 8.72 13.76
N GLU A 900 -18.00 7.90 13.33
CA GLU A 900 -17.72 6.53 12.89
C GLU A 900 -16.99 6.47 11.56
N LEU A 901 -17.32 7.39 10.64
CA LEU A 901 -16.69 7.51 9.32
C LEU A 901 -15.27 8.09 9.37
N PHE A 902 -15.07 9.13 10.19
CA PHE A 902 -13.82 9.91 10.20
C PHE A 902 -13.01 9.78 11.49
N GLY A 903 -13.61 9.35 12.61
CA GLY A 903 -12.91 9.21 13.89
C GLY A 903 -11.86 8.08 13.91
N GLY A 904 -12.02 7.08 13.03
CA GLY A 904 -11.01 6.02 12.82
C GLY A 904 -9.83 6.42 11.93
N VAL A 905 -9.91 7.57 11.24
CA VAL A 905 -8.89 8.01 10.28
C VAL A 905 -7.61 8.39 11.01
N GLY A 906 -6.50 7.72 10.65
CA GLY A 906 -5.21 7.87 11.34
C GLY A 906 -5.07 7.04 12.62
N GLY A 907 -6.14 6.40 13.10
CA GLY A 907 -6.17 5.52 14.28
C GLY A 907 -5.69 4.09 14.03
N VAL A 908 -4.61 3.90 13.24
CA VAL A 908 -4.12 2.57 12.79
C VAL A 908 -3.95 1.58 13.95
N GLY A 909 -3.42 2.04 15.07
CA GLY A 909 -3.23 1.20 16.26
C GLY A 909 -4.55 0.69 16.84
N GLY A 910 -5.52 1.58 17.08
CA GLY A 910 -6.84 1.21 17.59
C GLY A 910 -7.60 0.29 16.63
N ASN A 911 -7.52 0.54 15.32
CA ASN A 911 -8.15 -0.28 14.28
C ASN A 911 -7.53 -1.70 14.23
N VAL A 912 -6.22 -1.83 14.44
CA VAL A 912 -5.54 -3.14 14.51
C VAL A 912 -5.87 -3.86 15.81
N THR A 913 -5.82 -3.17 16.95
CA THR A 913 -6.13 -3.73 18.28
C THR A 913 -7.57 -4.27 18.31
N SER A 914 -8.55 -3.46 17.94
CA SER A 914 -9.97 -3.88 17.88
C SER A 914 -10.22 -5.04 16.91
N SER A 915 -9.44 -5.13 15.82
CA SER A 915 -9.61 -6.20 14.83
C SER A 915 -8.86 -7.50 15.10
N VAL A 916 -7.88 -7.50 16.03
CA VAL A 916 -7.03 -8.65 16.29
C VAL A 916 -7.04 -9.04 17.76
N SER A 917 -6.55 -8.18 18.65
CA SER A 917 -6.43 -8.51 20.08
C SER A 917 -7.74 -8.34 20.85
N GLY A 918 -8.57 -7.36 20.48
CA GLY A 918 -9.86 -7.10 21.13
C GLY A 918 -10.86 -8.25 20.96
N ARG A 919 -10.70 -9.06 19.89
CA ARG A 919 -11.53 -10.26 19.65
C ARG A 919 -11.06 -11.49 20.41
N ILE A 920 -9.81 -11.52 20.88
CA ILE A 920 -9.24 -12.65 21.64
C ILE A 920 -9.48 -12.36 23.14
N GLY A 921 -10.75 -12.34 23.53
CA GLY A 921 -11.24 -11.99 24.88
C GLY A 921 -11.38 -13.19 25.83
N GLU A 922 -12.21 -13.07 26.88
CA GLU A 922 -12.37 -14.06 27.97
C GLU A 922 -13.15 -15.35 27.62
N GLY A 923 -13.50 -15.59 26.35
CA GLY A 923 -14.27 -16.77 25.91
C GLY A 923 -13.60 -18.14 26.13
N SER A 924 -14.28 -19.20 25.67
CA SER A 924 -13.86 -20.59 25.83
C SER A 924 -12.45 -20.87 25.27
N SER A 925 -11.70 -21.76 25.90
CA SER A 925 -10.33 -22.09 25.50
C SER A 925 -10.25 -22.71 24.09
N THR A 926 -11.28 -23.46 23.71
CA THR A 926 -11.44 -24.06 22.37
C THR A 926 -11.75 -23.01 21.31
N HIS A 927 -12.67 -22.07 21.57
CA HIS A 927 -12.96 -20.99 20.61
C HIS A 927 -11.77 -20.02 20.46
N LYS A 928 -11.01 -19.76 21.54
CA LYS A 928 -9.73 -19.04 21.45
C LYS A 928 -8.75 -19.68 20.46
N LEU A 929 -8.69 -21.02 20.40
CA LEU A 929 -7.85 -21.73 19.42
C LEU A 929 -8.29 -21.43 17.98
N VAL A 930 -9.60 -21.35 17.72
CA VAL A 930 -10.16 -20.96 16.41
C VAL A 930 -9.66 -19.56 16.01
N LEU A 931 -9.72 -18.60 16.93
CA LEU A 931 -9.25 -17.23 16.68
C LEU A 931 -7.73 -17.18 16.44
N TYR A 932 -6.93 -17.92 17.22
CA TYR A 932 -5.49 -18.03 16.97
C TYR A 932 -5.16 -18.71 15.64
N ALA A 933 -5.93 -19.74 15.24
CA ALA A 933 -5.77 -20.41 13.96
C ALA A 933 -5.98 -19.44 12.79
N ARG A 934 -7.01 -18.57 12.86
CA ARG A 934 -7.25 -17.50 11.87
C ARG A 934 -6.03 -16.59 11.70
N VAL A 935 -5.48 -16.10 12.82
CA VAL A 935 -4.28 -15.23 12.81
C VAL A 935 -3.06 -15.99 12.26
N ALA A 936 -2.85 -17.25 12.67
CA ALA A 936 -1.75 -18.07 12.21
C ALA A 936 -1.81 -18.37 10.71
N LEU A 937 -2.99 -18.66 10.17
CA LEU A 937 -3.20 -18.90 8.74
C LEU A 937 -2.94 -17.64 7.91
N ALA A 938 -3.50 -16.49 8.30
CA ALA A 938 -3.23 -15.22 7.63
C ALA A 938 -1.73 -14.88 7.68
N GLY A 939 -1.11 -15.02 8.85
CA GLY A 939 0.32 -14.82 9.06
C GLY A 939 1.17 -15.73 8.17
N LEU A 940 0.86 -17.02 8.08
CA LEU A 940 1.58 -17.98 7.24
C LEU A 940 1.50 -17.60 5.76
N VAL A 941 0.31 -17.30 5.23
CA VAL A 941 0.13 -16.91 3.83
C VAL A 941 0.93 -15.64 3.52
N MET A 942 0.92 -14.65 4.42
CA MET A 942 1.67 -13.41 4.27
C MET A 942 3.20 -13.62 4.38
N LEU A 943 3.65 -14.48 5.28
CA LEU A 943 5.06 -14.85 5.40
C LEU A 943 5.56 -15.58 4.15
N LEU A 944 4.76 -16.53 3.63
CA LEU A 944 5.05 -17.19 2.36
C LEU A 944 5.06 -16.20 1.20
N ALA A 945 4.13 -15.23 1.15
CA ALA A 945 4.11 -14.19 0.12
C ALA A 945 5.39 -13.33 0.16
N CYS A 946 5.79 -12.85 1.35
CA CYS A 946 7.04 -12.12 1.56
C CYS A 946 8.25 -12.95 1.16
N TYR A 947 8.31 -14.23 1.57
CA TYR A 947 9.38 -15.14 1.21
C TYR A 947 9.42 -15.40 -0.30
N GLY A 948 8.26 -15.54 -0.95
CA GLY A 948 8.12 -15.67 -2.39
C GLY A 948 8.66 -14.47 -3.15
N PHE A 949 8.35 -13.26 -2.69
CA PHE A 949 8.95 -12.03 -3.23
C PHE A 949 10.49 -12.04 -3.11
N LEU A 950 11.03 -12.39 -1.93
CA LEU A 950 12.48 -12.46 -1.71
C LEU A 950 13.14 -13.50 -2.62
N ARG A 951 12.55 -14.70 -2.77
CA ARG A 951 13.05 -15.75 -3.67
C ARG A 951 12.97 -15.32 -5.13
N ARG A 952 11.90 -14.64 -5.55
CA ARG A 952 11.75 -14.11 -6.91
C ARG A 952 12.83 -13.07 -7.21
N ARG A 953 13.08 -12.15 -6.27
CA ARG A 953 14.17 -11.17 -6.36
C ARG A 953 15.54 -11.85 -6.48
N ALA A 954 15.81 -12.89 -5.68
CA ALA A 954 17.04 -13.67 -5.76
C ALA A 954 17.22 -14.37 -7.13
N ASN A 955 16.12 -14.79 -7.76
CA ASN A 955 16.11 -15.37 -9.12
C ASN A 955 15.98 -14.29 -10.23
N ARG A 956 16.25 -13.01 -9.92
CA ARG A 956 16.23 -11.88 -10.86
C ARG A 956 14.87 -11.64 -11.53
N TYR A 957 13.77 -11.89 -10.82
CA TYR A 957 12.45 -11.41 -11.20
C TYR A 957 12.09 -10.12 -10.46
N ARG A 958 11.38 -9.22 -11.14
CA ARG A 958 10.87 -7.98 -10.58
C ARG A 958 9.35 -8.03 -10.48
N GLU A 959 8.87 -8.39 -9.30
CA GLU A 959 7.44 -8.33 -8.95
C GLU A 959 7.07 -6.90 -8.57
N ARG A 960 5.99 -6.37 -9.16
CA ARG A 960 5.40 -5.09 -8.76
C ARG A 960 3.90 -5.21 -8.56
N SER A 961 3.17 -5.73 -9.55
CA SER A 961 1.70 -5.80 -9.47
C SER A 961 1.23 -6.67 -8.31
N LEU A 962 1.84 -7.85 -8.10
CA LEU A 962 1.47 -8.72 -6.97
C LEU A 962 1.72 -8.06 -5.60
N LEU A 963 2.78 -7.24 -5.47
CA LEU A 963 3.02 -6.49 -4.23
C LEU A 963 1.94 -5.44 -4.00
N VAL A 964 1.50 -4.76 -5.06
CA VAL A 964 0.42 -3.77 -4.98
C VAL A 964 -0.86 -4.45 -4.52
N LEU A 965 -1.24 -5.58 -5.12
CA LEU A 965 -2.43 -6.34 -4.70
C LEU A 965 -2.34 -6.84 -3.26
N THR A 966 -1.16 -7.22 -2.80
CA THR A 966 -0.95 -7.77 -1.45
C THR A 966 -0.96 -6.69 -0.37
N PHE A 967 -0.32 -5.54 -0.62
CA PHE A 967 -0.02 -4.57 0.44
C PHE A 967 -0.87 -3.31 0.41
N VAL A 968 -1.47 -2.93 -0.73
CA VAL A 968 -2.37 -1.77 -0.76
C VAL A 968 -3.60 -1.93 0.12
N PRO A 969 -4.24 -3.12 0.23
CA PRO A 969 -5.36 -3.30 1.15
C PRO A 969 -5.05 -2.91 2.59
N PHE A 970 -3.81 -3.05 3.06
CA PHE A 970 -3.41 -2.65 4.42
C PHE A 970 -3.52 -1.14 4.69
N LEU A 971 -3.62 -0.31 3.65
CA LEU A 971 -3.96 1.12 3.83
C LEU A 971 -5.36 1.31 4.44
N GLY A 972 -6.24 0.30 4.33
CA GLY A 972 -7.58 0.31 4.94
C GLY A 972 -7.55 0.47 6.46
N PHE A 973 -6.52 -0.01 7.16
CA PHE A 973 -6.35 0.23 8.60
C PHE A 973 -6.18 1.72 8.96
N GLY A 974 -5.79 2.56 8.00
CA GLY A 974 -5.68 4.01 8.19
C GLY A 974 -7.00 4.75 8.00
N MET A 975 -8.07 4.07 7.57
CA MET A 975 -9.37 4.69 7.25
C MET A 975 -10.40 4.50 8.37
N GLN A 976 -10.77 3.26 8.69
CA GLN A 976 -11.86 2.96 9.63
C GLN A 976 -11.66 1.58 10.28
N SER A 977 -12.25 1.35 11.46
CA SER A 977 -12.23 0.05 12.14
C SER A 977 -13.23 -0.97 11.55
N TYR A 978 -14.33 -0.50 10.96
CA TYR A 978 -15.41 -1.32 10.38
C TYR A 978 -15.87 -2.42 11.36
N GLY A 979 -16.39 -2.04 12.54
CA GLY A 979 -16.85 -2.99 13.56
C GLY A 979 -15.80 -4.01 14.04
N GLY A 980 -14.51 -3.66 13.96
CA GLY A 980 -13.40 -4.58 14.24
C GLY A 980 -13.19 -5.70 13.20
N GLU A 981 -13.86 -5.66 12.04
CA GLU A 981 -13.65 -6.64 10.96
C GLU A 981 -12.57 -6.21 9.96
N MET A 982 -11.97 -5.04 10.11
CA MET A 982 -11.04 -4.50 9.11
C MET A 982 -9.89 -5.47 8.80
N ALA A 983 -9.34 -6.18 9.80
CA ALA A 983 -8.27 -7.14 9.57
C ALA A 983 -8.67 -8.30 8.63
N LEU A 984 -9.89 -8.82 8.78
CA LEU A 984 -10.43 -9.88 7.92
C LEU A 984 -10.60 -9.40 6.48
N ARG A 985 -11.16 -8.19 6.31
CA ARG A 985 -11.38 -7.59 4.99
C ARG A 985 -10.07 -7.26 4.28
N VAL A 986 -9.09 -6.71 5.00
CA VAL A 986 -7.74 -6.44 4.47
C VAL A 986 -7.09 -7.73 3.98
N PHE A 987 -7.16 -8.82 4.77
CA PHE A 987 -6.62 -10.11 4.35
C PHE A 987 -7.31 -10.64 3.09
N MET A 988 -8.64 -10.59 3.03
CA MET A 988 -9.42 -11.01 1.87
C MET A 988 -9.01 -10.26 0.59
N PHE A 989 -8.88 -8.92 0.65
CA PHE A 989 -8.47 -8.12 -0.50
C PHE A 989 -7.00 -8.33 -0.89
N ALA A 990 -6.13 -8.66 0.06
CA ALA A 990 -4.72 -8.97 -0.15
C ALA A 990 -4.50 -10.37 -0.77
N LEU A 991 -5.44 -11.29 -0.51
CA LEU A 991 -5.33 -12.71 -0.84
C LEU A 991 -4.97 -13.04 -2.31
N PRO A 992 -5.54 -12.41 -3.36
CA PRO A 992 -5.17 -12.74 -4.74
C PRO A 992 -3.69 -12.49 -5.04
N GLY A 993 -3.12 -11.41 -4.50
CA GLY A 993 -1.70 -11.11 -4.60
C GLY A 993 -0.85 -12.04 -3.73
N ALA A 994 -1.28 -12.24 -2.48
CA ALA A 994 -0.55 -13.01 -1.48
C ALA A 994 -0.45 -14.50 -1.86
N ALA A 995 -1.55 -15.11 -2.32
CA ALA A 995 -1.59 -16.52 -2.71
C ALA A 995 -0.67 -16.82 -3.91
N LEU A 996 -0.65 -15.93 -4.91
CA LEU A 996 0.26 -16.06 -6.05
C LEU A 996 1.73 -15.89 -5.63
N LEU A 997 2.03 -14.94 -4.73
CA LEU A 997 3.39 -14.80 -4.18
C LEU A 997 3.80 -15.99 -3.31
N ALA A 998 2.89 -16.53 -2.50
CA ALA A 998 3.12 -17.72 -1.68
C ALA A 998 3.45 -18.94 -2.54
N ALA A 999 2.73 -19.15 -3.66
CA ALA A 999 3.07 -20.19 -4.62
C ALA A 999 4.45 -19.96 -5.29
N LEU A 1000 4.83 -18.71 -5.54
CA LEU A 1000 6.16 -18.36 -6.03
C LEU A 1000 7.27 -18.56 -4.98
N ALA A 1001 6.92 -18.67 -3.70
CA ALA A 1001 7.84 -19.08 -2.64
C ALA A 1001 8.23 -20.54 -2.79
N LEU A 1002 7.30 -21.39 -3.22
CA LEU A 1002 7.54 -22.81 -3.48
C LEU A 1002 8.19 -23.01 -4.86
N PHE A 1003 7.64 -22.37 -5.88
CA PHE A 1003 8.04 -22.48 -7.28
C PHE A 1003 8.48 -21.13 -7.89
N PRO A 1004 9.66 -20.61 -7.52
CA PRO A 1004 10.09 -19.25 -7.91
C PRO A 1004 10.47 -19.09 -9.39
N ARG A 1005 10.65 -20.19 -10.13
CA ARG A 1005 11.21 -20.18 -11.49
C ARG A 1005 10.09 -20.32 -12.54
N SER A 1006 10.29 -19.74 -13.72
CA SER A 1006 9.35 -19.86 -14.83
C SER A 1006 9.57 -21.11 -15.68
N GLY A 1007 10.74 -21.76 -15.55
CA GLY A 1007 11.10 -22.92 -16.39
C GLY A 1007 11.48 -22.52 -17.82
N ALA A 1008 11.79 -21.24 -18.07
CA ALA A 1008 12.12 -20.75 -19.39
C ALA A 1008 13.41 -21.40 -19.94
N THR A 1009 14.41 -21.64 -19.09
CA THR A 1009 15.69 -22.25 -19.49
C THR A 1009 15.76 -23.73 -19.13
N ALA A 1010 16.54 -24.51 -19.89
CA ALA A 1010 16.77 -25.93 -19.63
C ALA A 1010 17.36 -26.17 -18.22
N GLY A 1011 18.27 -25.29 -17.77
CA GLY A 1011 18.85 -25.35 -16.43
C GLY A 1011 17.86 -25.06 -15.29
N GLU A 1012 16.89 -24.15 -15.50
CA GLU A 1012 15.80 -23.93 -14.54
C GLU A 1012 14.91 -25.17 -14.43
N ARG A 1013 14.55 -25.79 -15.57
CA ARG A 1013 13.75 -27.03 -15.59
C ARG A 1013 14.47 -28.20 -14.92
N ALA A 1014 15.79 -28.31 -15.08
CA ALA A 1014 16.58 -29.36 -14.44
C ALA A 1014 16.65 -29.21 -12.92
N LYS A 1015 16.78 -27.97 -12.41
CA LYS A 1015 16.76 -27.71 -10.96
C LYS A 1015 15.37 -27.89 -10.33
N ASP A 1016 14.31 -27.63 -11.08
CA ASP A 1016 12.94 -27.88 -10.61
C ASP A 1016 12.60 -29.37 -10.56
N ARG A 1017 13.28 -30.22 -11.35
CA ARG A 1017 13.10 -31.69 -11.33
C ARG A 1017 13.58 -32.36 -10.04
N ARG A 1018 14.54 -31.78 -9.33
CA ARG A 1018 15.12 -32.32 -8.07
C ARG A 1018 14.66 -31.55 -6.83
N SER A 1019 13.57 -30.80 -6.92
CA SER A 1019 13.14 -29.89 -5.86
C SER A 1019 12.13 -30.54 -4.92
N LEU A 1020 12.32 -30.35 -3.61
CA LEU A 1020 11.35 -30.66 -2.56
C LEU A 1020 10.10 -29.73 -2.57
N ALA A 1021 9.94 -28.88 -3.60
CA ALA A 1021 8.86 -27.90 -3.67
C ALA A 1021 7.44 -28.51 -3.69
N PRO A 1022 7.16 -29.62 -4.39
CA PRO A 1022 5.83 -30.24 -4.29
C PRO A 1022 5.54 -30.83 -2.90
N LEU A 1023 6.57 -31.29 -2.16
CA LEU A 1023 6.42 -31.72 -0.77
C LEU A 1023 6.11 -30.55 0.15
N ALA A 1024 6.80 -29.42 -0.04
CA ALA A 1024 6.47 -28.19 0.67
C ALA A 1024 5.04 -27.69 0.31
N ALA A 1025 4.59 -27.86 -0.94
CA ALA A 1025 3.22 -27.57 -1.34
C ALA A 1025 2.20 -28.50 -0.69
N LEU A 1026 2.52 -29.80 -0.54
CA LEU A 1026 1.69 -30.75 0.21
C LEU A 1026 1.58 -30.35 1.67
N LEU A 1027 2.69 -30.08 2.34
CA LEU A 1027 2.70 -29.67 3.76
C LEU A 1027 1.95 -28.35 3.98
N ALA A 1028 2.19 -27.36 3.12
CA ALA A 1028 1.44 -26.10 3.17
C ALA A 1028 -0.06 -26.32 2.90
N GLY A 1029 -0.41 -27.16 1.93
CA GLY A 1029 -1.79 -27.50 1.61
C GLY A 1029 -2.51 -28.24 2.74
N LEU A 1030 -1.85 -29.22 3.36
CA LEU A 1030 -2.38 -29.95 4.52
C LEU A 1030 -2.57 -29.02 5.73
N PHE A 1031 -1.62 -28.13 5.98
CA PHE A 1031 -1.75 -27.13 7.04
C PHE A 1031 -2.89 -26.15 6.75
N LEU A 1032 -2.97 -25.61 5.54
CA LEU A 1032 -4.02 -24.65 5.16
C LEU A 1032 -5.40 -25.30 5.14
N ILE A 1033 -5.55 -26.52 4.62
CA ILE A 1033 -6.85 -27.20 4.60
C ILE A 1033 -7.29 -27.61 6.00
N GLY A 1034 -6.40 -28.14 6.84
CA GLY A 1034 -6.72 -28.47 8.23
C GLY A 1034 -7.05 -27.23 9.06
N GLY A 1035 -6.27 -26.16 8.87
CA GLY A 1035 -6.56 -24.87 9.47
C GLY A 1035 -7.86 -24.24 8.95
N PHE A 1036 -8.22 -24.44 7.69
CA PHE A 1036 -9.50 -24.01 7.14
C PHE A 1036 -10.67 -24.65 7.88
N LEU A 1037 -10.65 -25.96 8.14
CA LEU A 1037 -11.74 -26.64 8.85
C LEU A 1037 -11.97 -26.01 10.23
N VAL A 1038 -10.91 -25.66 10.93
CA VAL A 1038 -10.99 -25.00 12.25
C VAL A 1038 -11.41 -23.53 12.11
N ALA A 1039 -10.77 -22.77 11.23
CA ALA A 1039 -10.96 -21.32 11.11
C ALA A 1039 -12.30 -20.92 10.50
N ARG A 1040 -12.79 -21.68 9.50
CA ARG A 1040 -14.05 -21.42 8.80
C ARG A 1040 -15.23 -21.96 9.59
N TRP A 1041 -15.15 -23.19 10.09
CA TRP A 1041 -16.28 -23.86 10.74
C TRP A 1041 -16.25 -23.79 12.26
N GLY A 1042 -15.24 -23.17 12.87
CA GLY A 1042 -15.18 -22.98 14.34
C GLY A 1042 -16.30 -22.09 14.90
N ASN A 1043 -17.00 -21.34 14.05
CA ASN A 1043 -18.18 -20.56 14.43
C ASN A 1043 -19.51 -21.29 14.14
N GLU A 1044 -19.48 -22.45 13.47
CA GLU A 1044 -20.70 -23.16 13.05
C GLU A 1044 -21.69 -23.44 14.20
N PRO A 1045 -21.28 -23.70 15.47
CA PRO A 1045 -22.22 -23.95 16.55
C PRO A 1045 -23.27 -22.85 16.78
N PHE A 1046 -22.90 -21.58 16.54
CA PHE A 1046 -23.80 -20.43 16.67
C PHE A 1046 -24.15 -19.77 15.32
N GLU A 1047 -23.45 -20.09 14.23
CA GLU A 1047 -23.79 -19.64 12.86
C GLU A 1047 -24.85 -20.52 12.19
N ARG A 1048 -24.97 -21.80 12.60
CA ARG A 1048 -26.02 -22.73 12.16
C ARG A 1048 -27.37 -22.27 12.69
N VAL A 1049 -28.31 -22.11 11.77
CA VAL A 1049 -29.72 -21.81 12.07
C VAL A 1049 -30.50 -23.12 12.13
N ARG A 1050 -31.35 -23.27 13.14
CA ARG A 1050 -32.24 -24.45 13.28
C ARG A 1050 -33.65 -24.12 12.83
N SER A 1051 -34.36 -25.10 12.29
CA SER A 1051 -35.75 -24.91 11.83
C SER A 1051 -36.70 -24.48 12.96
N GLY A 1052 -36.43 -24.87 14.22
CA GLY A 1052 -37.20 -24.37 15.36
C GLY A 1052 -36.99 -22.88 15.63
N GLU A 1053 -35.80 -22.32 15.34
CA GLU A 1053 -35.53 -20.89 15.46
C GLU A 1053 -36.22 -20.10 14.33
N VAL A 1054 -36.26 -20.66 13.12
CA VAL A 1054 -37.02 -20.09 12.00
C VAL A 1054 -38.52 -20.07 12.34
N ALA A 1055 -39.07 -21.16 12.88
CA ALA A 1055 -40.47 -21.23 13.31
C ALA A 1055 -40.80 -20.20 14.41
N ALA A 1056 -39.87 -19.95 15.34
CA ALA A 1056 -40.03 -18.92 16.36
C ALA A 1056 -40.10 -17.51 15.74
N MET A 1057 -39.28 -17.23 14.73
CA MET A 1057 -39.32 -15.95 14.02
C MET A 1057 -40.57 -15.78 13.16
N GLU A 1058 -41.03 -16.83 12.48
CA GLU A 1058 -42.32 -16.83 11.78
C GLU A 1058 -43.51 -16.54 12.73
N TYR A 1059 -43.45 -17.02 13.98
CA TYR A 1059 -44.43 -16.64 15.01
C TYR A 1059 -44.39 -15.13 15.31
N VAL A 1060 -43.20 -14.51 15.36
CA VAL A 1060 -43.06 -13.06 15.57
C VAL A 1060 -43.65 -12.29 14.39
N TYR A 1061 -43.30 -12.65 13.15
CA TYR A 1061 -43.83 -12.00 11.94
C TYR A 1061 -45.35 -12.16 11.83
N ALA A 1062 -45.92 -13.30 12.22
CA ALA A 1062 -47.37 -13.49 12.24
C ALA A 1062 -48.11 -12.64 13.29
N HIS A 1063 -47.39 -12.04 14.25
CA HIS A 1063 -47.96 -11.25 15.36
C HIS A 1063 -47.33 -9.87 15.48
N ASP A 1064 -46.83 -9.32 14.37
CA ASP A 1064 -46.11 -8.05 14.33
C ASP A 1064 -47.02 -6.81 14.19
N GLU A 1065 -48.33 -6.98 14.04
CA GLU A 1065 -49.25 -5.86 13.83
C GLU A 1065 -49.67 -5.15 15.15
N PRO A 1066 -49.67 -3.79 15.19
CA PRO A 1066 -49.17 -2.88 14.15
C PRO A 1066 -47.64 -2.76 14.11
N THR A 1067 -46.96 -2.94 15.26
CA THR A 1067 -45.50 -3.09 15.39
C THR A 1067 -45.20 -3.99 16.60
N VAL A 1068 -43.99 -4.57 16.63
CA VAL A 1068 -43.53 -5.43 17.72
C VAL A 1068 -42.07 -5.16 18.07
N ARG A 1069 -41.75 -5.20 19.37
CA ARG A 1069 -40.37 -5.13 19.87
C ARG A 1069 -39.89 -6.51 20.26
N LEU A 1070 -38.81 -6.98 19.63
CA LEU A 1070 -38.20 -8.27 19.94
C LEU A 1070 -36.90 -8.06 20.71
N LEU A 1071 -36.93 -8.33 22.02
CA LEU A 1071 -35.78 -8.29 22.90
C LEU A 1071 -34.97 -9.56 22.73
N TRP A 1072 -33.69 -9.40 22.42
CA TRP A 1072 -32.75 -10.50 22.21
C TRP A 1072 -31.57 -10.41 23.18
N LEU A 1073 -30.97 -11.55 23.52
CA LEU A 1073 -29.94 -11.64 24.56
C LEU A 1073 -28.55 -11.28 24.02
N SER A 1074 -27.88 -10.32 24.65
CA SER A 1074 -26.51 -9.89 24.36
C SER A 1074 -25.70 -9.73 25.65
N ASP A 1075 -24.40 -10.02 25.62
CA ASP A 1075 -23.47 -9.68 26.71
C ASP A 1075 -23.01 -8.21 26.64
N ASP A 1076 -23.05 -7.62 25.44
CA ASP A 1076 -22.74 -6.22 25.18
C ASP A 1076 -23.87 -5.55 24.38
N PRO A 1077 -24.87 -4.97 25.05
CA PRO A 1077 -25.98 -4.32 24.36
C PRO A 1077 -25.63 -3.03 23.62
N VAL A 1078 -24.40 -2.51 23.79
CA VAL A 1078 -23.96 -1.24 23.20
C VAL A 1078 -23.23 -1.49 21.89
N ASP A 1079 -22.24 -2.39 21.90
CA ASP A 1079 -21.40 -2.64 20.72
C ASP A 1079 -21.86 -3.86 19.90
N SER A 1080 -22.66 -4.77 20.47
CA SER A 1080 -23.18 -5.94 19.73
C SER A 1080 -24.43 -5.58 18.93
N VAL A 1081 -24.24 -5.51 17.61
CA VAL A 1081 -25.28 -5.07 16.66
C VAL A 1081 -25.86 -6.21 15.81
N THR A 1082 -25.42 -7.46 16.02
CA THR A 1082 -25.87 -8.59 15.19
C THR A 1082 -26.25 -9.77 16.08
N PRO A 1083 -27.55 -10.10 16.18
CA PRO A 1083 -27.99 -11.25 16.95
C PRO A 1083 -27.71 -12.58 16.24
N ALA A 1084 -27.46 -13.64 17.02
CA ALA A 1084 -27.38 -15.02 16.55
C ALA A 1084 -28.78 -15.67 16.45
N LEU A 1085 -29.63 -15.15 15.55
CA LEU A 1085 -30.95 -15.70 15.20
C LEU A 1085 -31.30 -15.40 13.73
N PRO A 1086 -32.24 -16.12 13.08
CA PRO A 1086 -32.67 -15.82 11.70
C PRO A 1086 -33.57 -14.58 11.64
N TRP A 1087 -32.98 -13.42 11.88
CA TRP A 1087 -33.67 -12.15 12.09
C TRP A 1087 -33.84 -11.31 10.83
N GLY A 1088 -34.79 -10.38 10.89
CA GLY A 1088 -35.02 -9.36 9.86
C GLY A 1088 -35.34 -9.90 8.48
N ALA A 1089 -35.90 -11.10 8.35
CA ALA A 1089 -36.19 -11.72 7.06
C ALA A 1089 -37.42 -11.11 6.36
N ARG A 1090 -38.35 -10.54 7.12
CA ARG A 1090 -39.58 -9.88 6.65
C ARG A 1090 -39.95 -8.72 7.58
N ASP A 1091 -40.86 -7.85 7.11
CA ASP A 1091 -41.52 -6.80 7.90
C ASP A 1091 -40.54 -5.97 8.75
N MET A 1092 -39.40 -5.61 8.17
CA MET A 1092 -38.33 -4.94 8.90
C MET A 1092 -38.71 -3.53 9.39
N GLU A 1093 -39.75 -2.94 8.79
CA GLU A 1093 -40.36 -1.69 9.24
C GLU A 1093 -41.29 -1.85 10.47
N LYS A 1094 -41.66 -3.10 10.82
CA LYS A 1094 -42.59 -3.40 11.92
C LYS A 1094 -41.93 -4.05 13.13
N VAL A 1095 -40.83 -4.77 12.91
CA VAL A 1095 -40.11 -5.50 13.97
C VAL A 1095 -38.86 -4.73 14.41
N GLU A 1096 -38.90 -4.17 15.63
CA GLU A 1096 -37.77 -3.49 16.26
C GLU A 1096 -36.96 -4.49 17.11
N TYR A 1097 -35.68 -4.72 16.77
CA TYR A 1097 -34.81 -5.66 17.49
C TYR A 1097 -34.03 -4.93 18.58
N VAL A 1098 -34.28 -5.27 19.85
CA VAL A 1098 -33.73 -4.54 20.99
C VAL A 1098 -32.68 -5.41 21.71
N PRO A 1099 -31.38 -5.06 21.66
CA PRO A 1099 -30.35 -5.78 22.40
C PRO A 1099 -30.60 -5.64 23.90
N THR A 1100 -30.60 -6.76 24.62
CA THR A 1100 -30.91 -6.81 26.04
C THR A 1100 -29.83 -7.58 26.78
N LEU A 1101 -29.32 -7.00 27.88
CA LEU A 1101 -28.23 -7.58 28.66
C LEU A 1101 -28.62 -8.96 29.22
N ALA A 1102 -27.92 -9.99 28.78
CA ALA A 1102 -28.02 -11.34 29.31
C ALA A 1102 -27.44 -11.37 30.74
N PRO A 1103 -28.15 -11.91 31.74
CA PRO A 1103 -27.62 -12.01 33.09
C PRO A 1103 -26.60 -13.16 33.17
N VAL A 1104 -25.38 -12.88 33.62
CA VAL A 1104 -24.34 -13.91 33.83
C VAL A 1104 -24.82 -15.00 34.78
N ASP A 1105 -25.53 -14.62 35.85
CA ASP A 1105 -26.26 -15.57 36.70
C ASP A 1105 -27.70 -15.75 36.19
N PRO A 1106 -28.08 -16.95 35.69
CA PRO A 1106 -29.40 -17.19 35.10
C PRO A 1106 -30.56 -17.10 36.11
N VAL A 1107 -30.27 -16.94 37.40
CA VAL A 1107 -31.29 -16.69 38.43
C VAL A 1107 -31.73 -15.22 38.45
N LEU A 1108 -30.88 -14.29 38.02
CA LEU A 1108 -31.11 -12.84 38.10
C LEU A 1108 -31.97 -12.29 36.95
N VAL A 1109 -33.13 -12.91 36.70
CA VAL A 1109 -34.04 -12.57 35.59
C VAL A 1109 -34.79 -11.24 35.77
N SER A 1110 -34.72 -10.61 36.95
CA SER A 1110 -35.45 -9.36 37.23
C SER A 1110 -35.04 -8.22 36.30
N GLY A 1111 -33.79 -8.18 35.84
CA GLY A 1111 -33.33 -7.22 34.83
C GLY A 1111 -34.06 -7.41 33.50
N LEU A 1112 -34.11 -8.64 32.99
CA LEU A 1112 -34.82 -8.99 31.75
C LEU A 1112 -36.32 -8.69 31.83
N VAL A 1113 -36.96 -9.02 32.96
CA VAL A 1113 -38.39 -8.71 33.19
C VAL A 1113 -38.61 -7.20 33.21
N LYS A 1114 -37.68 -6.43 33.78
CA LYS A 1114 -37.75 -4.97 33.76
C LYS A 1114 -37.59 -4.44 32.33
N SER A 1115 -36.59 -4.89 31.57
CA SER A 1115 -36.41 -4.49 30.18
C SER A 1115 -37.64 -4.80 29.32
N LEU A 1116 -38.28 -5.96 29.51
CA LEU A 1116 -39.51 -6.31 28.80
C LEU A 1116 -40.70 -5.41 29.20
N LYS A 1117 -40.78 -4.97 30.47
CA LYS A 1117 -41.78 -3.98 30.93
C LYS A 1117 -41.51 -2.60 30.35
N ASP A 1118 -40.25 -2.17 30.35
CA ASP A 1118 -39.82 -0.86 29.85
C ASP A 1118 -40.01 -0.76 28.32
N ALA A 1119 -39.86 -1.88 27.59
CA ALA A 1119 -40.16 -1.96 26.17
C ALA A 1119 -41.64 -1.77 25.84
N GLY A 1120 -42.55 -1.95 26.81
CA GLY A 1120 -43.97 -1.65 26.67
C GLY A 1120 -44.84 -2.80 26.11
N PRO A 1121 -46.13 -2.53 25.85
CA PRO A 1121 -47.05 -3.54 25.32
C PRO A 1121 -46.69 -3.92 23.89
N HIS A 1122 -46.91 -5.18 23.49
CA HIS A 1122 -46.43 -5.75 22.20
C HIS A 1122 -44.91 -5.94 22.12
N SER A 1123 -44.30 -6.36 23.24
CA SER A 1123 -42.90 -6.75 23.28
C SER A 1123 -42.76 -8.25 23.58
N TYR A 1124 -41.77 -8.89 22.96
CA TYR A 1124 -41.41 -10.28 23.17
C TYR A 1124 -39.96 -10.39 23.61
N LEU A 1125 -39.67 -11.30 24.53
CA LEU A 1125 -38.30 -11.72 24.86
C LEU A 1125 -38.07 -13.10 24.25
N ILE A 1126 -37.07 -13.22 23.38
CA ILE A 1126 -36.68 -14.49 22.76
C ILE A 1126 -35.42 -15.04 23.41
N VAL A 1127 -35.43 -16.34 23.68
CA VAL A 1127 -34.27 -17.14 24.10
C VAL A 1127 -34.14 -18.29 23.11
N ASN A 1128 -33.04 -18.36 22.37
CA ASN A 1128 -32.78 -19.44 21.41
C ASN A 1128 -31.41 -20.12 21.64
N ARG A 1129 -31.21 -21.25 20.97
CA ARG A 1129 -29.94 -22.00 21.00
C ARG A 1129 -28.78 -21.20 20.43
N GLY A 1130 -28.94 -20.53 19.28
CA GLY A 1130 -27.87 -19.74 18.64
C GLY A 1130 -27.27 -18.68 19.56
N GLN A 1131 -28.11 -17.83 20.19
CA GLN A 1131 -27.65 -16.83 21.17
C GLN A 1131 -26.96 -17.47 22.36
N THR A 1132 -27.57 -18.52 22.92
CA THR A 1132 -27.03 -19.22 24.09
C THR A 1132 -25.63 -19.77 23.79
N THR A 1133 -25.45 -20.41 22.64
CA THR A 1133 -24.16 -20.97 22.23
C THR A 1133 -23.11 -19.87 22.01
N SER A 1134 -23.47 -18.74 21.42
CA SER A 1134 -22.55 -17.59 21.30
C SER A 1134 -22.14 -17.06 22.69
N LEU A 1135 -23.09 -16.83 23.61
CA LEU A 1135 -22.78 -16.39 24.98
C LEU A 1135 -21.87 -17.38 25.75
N GLN A 1136 -22.05 -18.68 25.52
CA GLN A 1136 -21.19 -19.72 26.12
C GLN A 1136 -19.77 -19.70 25.54
N LEU A 1137 -19.64 -19.61 24.21
CA LEU A 1137 -18.35 -19.71 23.53
C LEU A 1137 -17.55 -18.41 23.59
N ASP A 1138 -18.21 -17.26 23.40
CA ASP A 1138 -17.59 -15.94 23.28
C ASP A 1138 -17.44 -15.27 24.65
N SER A 1139 -18.45 -15.40 25.51
CA SER A 1139 -18.55 -14.68 26.79
C SER A 1139 -18.43 -15.57 28.03
N GLY A 1140 -18.24 -16.89 27.85
CA GLY A 1140 -17.92 -17.83 28.94
C GLY A 1140 -19.09 -18.25 29.83
N TYR A 1141 -20.33 -18.15 29.34
CA TYR A 1141 -21.51 -18.54 30.11
C TYR A 1141 -21.56 -20.06 30.39
N PRO A 1142 -22.20 -20.51 31.50
CA PRO A 1142 -22.31 -21.94 31.82
C PRO A 1142 -23.10 -22.75 30.78
N ALA A 1143 -22.73 -24.02 30.59
CA ALA A 1143 -23.39 -24.91 29.61
C ALA A 1143 -24.89 -25.16 29.87
N ASN A 1144 -25.34 -25.06 31.12
CA ASN A 1144 -26.75 -25.21 31.51
C ASN A 1144 -27.47 -23.87 31.77
N TRP A 1145 -26.90 -22.77 31.26
CA TRP A 1145 -27.40 -21.43 31.51
C TRP A 1145 -28.81 -21.22 30.97
N ASP A 1146 -29.09 -21.65 29.73
CA ASP A 1146 -30.40 -21.54 29.07
C ASP A 1146 -31.51 -22.25 29.85
N ALA A 1147 -31.32 -23.53 30.17
CA ALA A 1147 -32.32 -24.33 30.88
C ALA A 1147 -32.61 -23.77 32.30
N ARG A 1148 -31.61 -23.14 32.93
CA ARG A 1148 -31.80 -22.43 34.21
C ARG A 1148 -32.50 -21.09 34.00
N LEU A 1149 -32.15 -20.33 32.97
CA LEU A 1149 -32.75 -19.04 32.66
C LEU A 1149 -34.25 -19.20 32.35
N ILE A 1150 -34.60 -20.10 31.43
CA ILE A 1150 -35.97 -20.39 31.02
C ILE A 1150 -36.82 -20.79 32.24
N ARG A 1151 -36.32 -21.70 33.08
CA ARG A 1151 -37.00 -22.11 34.32
C ARG A 1151 -37.26 -20.95 35.29
N ASN A 1152 -36.32 -20.01 35.41
CA ASN A 1152 -36.49 -18.84 36.27
C ASN A 1152 -37.43 -17.79 35.64
N LEU A 1153 -37.48 -17.69 34.32
CA LEU A 1153 -38.45 -16.86 33.60
C LEU A 1153 -39.87 -17.44 33.73
N ASP A 1154 -40.04 -18.75 33.59
CA ASP A 1154 -41.32 -19.46 33.77
C ASP A 1154 -41.89 -19.29 35.18
N ALA A 1155 -41.02 -19.22 36.19
CA ALA A 1155 -41.43 -19.01 37.58
C ALA A 1155 -42.00 -17.60 37.82
N ARG A 1156 -41.84 -16.65 36.89
CA ARG A 1156 -42.35 -15.27 37.01
C ARG A 1156 -43.84 -15.22 36.66
N LYS A 1157 -44.65 -14.83 37.65
CA LYS A 1157 -46.10 -14.66 37.47
C LYS A 1157 -46.45 -13.56 36.47
N GLU A 1158 -45.54 -12.61 36.23
CA GLU A 1158 -45.76 -11.52 35.28
C GLU A 1158 -45.61 -11.95 33.81
N LEU A 1159 -44.89 -13.05 33.56
CA LEU A 1159 -44.58 -13.55 32.22
C LEU A 1159 -45.56 -14.65 31.79
N ARG A 1160 -45.72 -14.76 30.47
CA ARG A 1160 -46.40 -15.87 29.80
C ARG A 1160 -45.55 -16.30 28.62
N GLU A 1161 -45.28 -17.59 28.56
CA GLU A 1161 -44.78 -18.25 27.36
C GLU A 1161 -45.85 -18.21 26.27
N VAL A 1162 -45.47 -17.73 25.09
CA VAL A 1162 -46.37 -17.60 23.92
C VAL A 1162 -46.00 -18.52 22.78
N PHE A 1163 -44.74 -18.96 22.73
CA PHE A 1163 -44.22 -19.93 21.78
C PHE A 1163 -43.08 -20.68 22.45
N ALA A 1164 -43.05 -22.00 22.30
CA ALA A 1164 -41.93 -22.82 22.72
C ALA A 1164 -41.81 -24.05 21.82
N ASN A 1165 -40.57 -24.36 21.46
CA ASN A 1165 -40.17 -25.61 20.86
C ASN A 1165 -38.81 -26.04 21.45
N GLU A 1166 -38.15 -26.99 20.81
CA GLU A 1166 -36.85 -27.50 21.27
C GLU A 1166 -35.70 -26.49 21.16
N ASP A 1167 -35.80 -25.53 20.22
CA ASP A 1167 -34.70 -24.63 19.85
C ASP A 1167 -34.86 -23.19 20.37
N ALA A 1168 -36.10 -22.76 20.63
CA ALA A 1168 -36.41 -21.39 21.02
C ALA A 1168 -37.67 -21.29 21.90
N THR A 1169 -37.65 -20.32 22.81
CA THR A 1169 -38.77 -19.96 23.69
C THR A 1169 -39.01 -18.45 23.63
N ILE A 1170 -40.27 -18.04 23.50
CA ILE A 1170 -40.69 -16.64 23.44
C ILE A 1170 -41.61 -16.32 24.62
N PHE A 1171 -41.25 -15.27 25.35
CA PHE A 1171 -42.00 -14.75 26.49
C PHE A 1171 -42.66 -13.42 26.18
N SER A 1172 -43.83 -13.18 26.78
CA SER A 1172 -44.53 -11.90 26.77
C SER A 1172 -45.08 -11.55 28.16
N LEU A 1173 -45.49 -10.29 28.36
CA LEU A 1173 -46.18 -9.87 29.59
C LEU A 1173 -47.64 -10.32 29.58
N ARG A 1174 -48.14 -10.86 30.71
CA ARG A 1174 -49.56 -11.27 30.86
C ARG A 1174 -50.57 -10.13 30.72
N GLY A 1175 -50.17 -8.89 31.01
CA GLY A 1175 -50.99 -7.69 30.87
C GLY A 1175 -50.55 -6.85 29.67
N ARG A 1176 -51.16 -7.05 28.50
CA ARG A 1176 -50.93 -6.23 27.28
C ARG A 1176 -51.82 -5.00 27.33
N THR A 1177 -51.50 -4.02 28.15
CA THR A 1177 -52.27 -2.76 28.23
C THR A 1177 -51.49 -1.60 27.63
N GLY A 1178 -51.98 -1.09 26.50
CA GLY A 1178 -51.47 0.11 25.82
C GLY A 1178 -51.41 -0.10 24.30
N LYS A 1179 -51.38 0.98 23.52
CA LYS A 1179 -51.33 0.93 22.06
C LYS A 1179 -49.88 0.78 21.60
N ALA A 1180 -49.62 -0.17 20.71
CA ALA A 1180 -48.35 -0.23 19.99
C ALA A 1180 -48.21 0.98 19.05
N PRO A 1181 -46.99 1.52 18.86
CA PRO A 1181 -46.76 2.59 17.90
C PRO A 1181 -47.07 2.12 16.47
N ALA A 1182 -47.44 3.05 15.59
CA ALA A 1182 -47.52 2.76 14.17
C ALA A 1182 -46.10 2.60 13.59
N PRO A 1183 -45.91 1.78 12.55
CA PRO A 1183 -44.61 1.68 11.88
C PRO A 1183 -44.25 3.04 11.27
N ASP A 1184 -43.06 3.53 11.60
CA ASP A 1184 -42.50 4.77 11.04
C ASP A 1184 -41.11 4.46 10.49
N PRO A 1185 -41.03 3.91 9.26
CA PRO A 1185 -39.75 3.54 8.66
C PRO A 1185 -38.87 4.76 8.35
N GLY A 1186 -39.41 5.98 8.41
CA GLY A 1186 -38.73 7.18 7.97
C GLY A 1186 -38.91 7.46 6.47
N PRO A 1187 -38.20 8.46 5.93
CA PRO A 1187 -38.38 8.94 4.58
C PRO A 1187 -37.77 8.01 3.53
N ILE A 1188 -38.49 7.83 2.42
CA ILE A 1188 -38.12 6.92 1.34
C ILE A 1188 -37.00 7.50 0.47
N GLY A 1189 -36.02 6.67 0.15
CA GLY A 1189 -34.96 6.91 -0.83
C GLY A 1189 -33.76 7.69 -0.27
N PRO A 1190 -32.67 7.81 -1.06
CA PRO A 1190 -31.55 8.65 -0.67
C PRO A 1190 -32.01 10.10 -0.51
N GLN A 1191 -32.02 10.59 0.73
CA GLN A 1191 -32.33 11.99 1.03
C GLN A 1191 -31.14 12.84 0.65
N VAL A 1192 -31.37 13.85 -0.19
CA VAL A 1192 -30.34 14.81 -0.59
C VAL A 1192 -30.81 16.20 -0.20
N THR A 1193 -30.17 16.81 0.80
CA THR A 1193 -30.48 18.19 1.17
C THR A 1193 -29.93 19.13 0.11
N TRP A 1194 -30.79 19.80 -0.67
CA TRP A 1194 -30.35 20.68 -1.76
C TRP A 1194 -30.19 22.14 -1.29
N THR A 1195 -28.94 22.61 -1.21
CA THR A 1195 -28.56 24.03 -1.13
C THR A 1195 -28.18 24.58 -2.52
N PRO A 1196 -28.18 25.92 -2.75
CA PRO A 1196 -27.70 26.49 -4.01
C PRO A 1196 -26.28 26.01 -4.39
N TRP A 1197 -25.40 25.87 -3.41
CA TRP A 1197 -24.05 25.31 -3.59
C TRP A 1197 -24.05 23.84 -4.00
N SER A 1198 -24.94 23.03 -3.43
CA SER A 1198 -25.09 21.62 -3.79
C SER A 1198 -25.71 21.42 -5.18
N VAL A 1199 -26.64 22.27 -5.61
CA VAL A 1199 -27.21 22.23 -6.97
C VAL A 1199 -26.11 22.54 -7.99
N VAL A 1200 -25.34 23.60 -7.76
CA VAL A 1200 -24.20 23.96 -8.61
C VAL A 1200 -23.14 22.85 -8.61
N GLY A 1201 -22.83 22.27 -7.45
CA GLY A 1201 -21.93 21.12 -7.33
C GLY A 1201 -22.41 19.87 -8.05
N GLY A 1202 -23.72 19.58 -8.01
CA GLY A 1202 -24.35 18.47 -8.71
C GLY A 1202 -24.29 18.63 -10.23
N LEU A 1203 -24.61 19.82 -10.75
CA LEU A 1203 -24.46 20.11 -12.18
C LEU A 1203 -23.00 20.03 -12.64
N ALA A 1204 -22.07 20.58 -11.85
CA ALA A 1204 -20.64 20.51 -12.11
C ALA A 1204 -20.14 19.05 -12.12
N THR A 1205 -20.69 18.21 -11.25
CA THR A 1205 -20.40 16.78 -11.16
C THR A 1205 -20.79 16.03 -12.42
N ILE A 1206 -22.02 16.23 -12.90
CA ILE A 1206 -22.51 15.57 -14.13
C ILE A 1206 -21.59 15.94 -15.30
N ALA A 1207 -21.31 17.23 -15.46
CA ALA A 1207 -20.40 17.72 -16.49
C ALA A 1207 -18.98 17.12 -16.35
N LEU A 1208 -18.47 17.02 -15.12
CA LEU A 1208 -17.14 16.47 -14.82
C LEU A 1208 -17.06 14.97 -15.14
N ILE A 1209 -18.05 14.17 -14.73
CA ILE A 1209 -18.10 12.73 -14.99
C ILE A 1209 -18.17 12.47 -16.51
N VAL A 1210 -19.05 13.18 -17.22
CA VAL A 1210 -19.17 13.06 -18.69
C VAL A 1210 -17.85 13.43 -19.37
N LEU A 1211 -17.23 14.53 -18.97
CA LEU A 1211 -15.96 15.00 -19.53
C LEU A 1211 -14.82 14.00 -19.29
N LEU A 1212 -14.64 13.54 -18.04
CA LEU A 1212 -13.57 12.61 -17.67
C LEU A 1212 -13.76 11.24 -18.33
N THR A 1213 -15.00 10.75 -18.41
CA THR A 1213 -15.34 9.50 -19.10
C THR A 1213 -15.05 9.60 -20.59
N THR A 1214 -15.57 10.65 -21.25
CA THR A 1214 -15.35 10.89 -22.68
C THR A 1214 -13.86 11.01 -22.98
N ARG A 1215 -13.11 11.69 -22.12
CA ARG A 1215 -11.65 11.83 -22.25
C ARG A 1215 -10.95 10.47 -22.25
N GLU A 1216 -11.21 9.60 -21.27
CA GLU A 1216 -10.54 8.30 -21.21
C GLU A 1216 -10.97 7.39 -22.37
N VAL A 1217 -12.25 7.42 -22.77
CA VAL A 1217 -12.74 6.68 -23.94
C VAL A 1217 -12.06 7.15 -25.22
N VAL A 1218 -12.01 8.46 -25.49
CA VAL A 1218 -11.34 9.03 -26.67
C VAL A 1218 -9.85 8.67 -26.66
N ARG A 1219 -9.20 8.72 -25.50
CA ARG A 1219 -7.77 8.38 -25.35
C ARG A 1219 -7.48 6.92 -25.73
N VAL A 1220 -8.38 5.99 -25.40
CA VAL A 1220 -8.18 4.55 -25.66
C VAL A 1220 -8.68 4.14 -27.06
N ALA A 1221 -9.82 4.67 -27.49
CA ALA A 1221 -10.50 4.26 -28.72
C ALA A 1221 -9.95 4.95 -29.98
N ALA A 1222 -9.58 6.24 -29.91
CA ALA A 1222 -9.19 7.01 -31.09
C ALA A 1222 -7.70 6.87 -31.44
N ARG A 1223 -7.37 7.13 -32.72
CA ARG A 1223 -5.97 7.11 -33.18
C ARG A 1223 -5.22 8.33 -32.64
N PRO A 1224 -4.00 8.17 -32.07
CA PRO A 1224 -3.15 9.28 -31.65
C PRO A 1224 -3.01 10.31 -32.79
N SER A 1225 -3.41 11.55 -32.54
CA SER A 1225 -3.21 12.68 -33.45
C SER A 1225 -2.90 13.94 -32.67
N VAL A 1226 -2.25 14.92 -33.30
CA VAL A 1226 -1.96 16.22 -32.66
C VAL A 1226 -3.26 16.92 -32.23
N ARG A 1227 -4.32 16.82 -33.05
CA ARG A 1227 -5.65 17.35 -32.72
C ARG A 1227 -6.25 16.68 -31.48
N GLN A 1228 -6.14 15.36 -31.38
CA GLN A 1228 -6.58 14.61 -30.20
C GLN A 1228 -5.77 15.01 -28.96
N LEU A 1229 -4.45 15.16 -29.07
CA LEU A 1229 -3.61 15.57 -27.93
C LEU A 1229 -3.98 16.96 -27.42
N ARG A 1230 -4.18 17.93 -28.32
CA ARG A 1230 -4.65 19.28 -27.98
C ARG A 1230 -6.02 19.24 -27.30
N TRP A 1231 -6.95 18.43 -27.82
CA TRP A 1231 -8.27 18.26 -27.21
C TRP A 1231 -8.18 17.62 -25.81
N LEU A 1232 -7.36 16.58 -25.63
CA LEU A 1232 -7.13 15.94 -24.32
C LEU A 1232 -6.49 16.92 -23.32
N GLN A 1233 -5.55 17.76 -23.75
CA GLN A 1233 -4.97 18.81 -22.92
C GLN A 1233 -6.01 19.88 -22.55
N GLY A 1234 -6.81 20.35 -23.51
CA GLY A 1234 -7.90 21.31 -23.26
C GLY A 1234 -8.92 20.77 -22.26
N SER A 1235 -9.37 19.51 -22.43
CA SER A 1235 -10.29 18.85 -21.52
C SER A 1235 -9.73 18.70 -20.09
N PHE A 1236 -8.40 18.61 -19.92
CA PHE A 1236 -7.76 18.59 -18.60
C PHE A 1236 -7.95 19.91 -17.87
N TRP A 1237 -7.58 21.00 -18.53
CA TRP A 1237 -7.71 22.33 -17.96
C TRP A 1237 -9.16 22.68 -17.68
N PHE A 1238 -10.10 22.22 -18.51
CA PHE A 1238 -11.53 22.41 -18.28
C PHE A 1238 -12.08 21.56 -17.12
N SER A 1239 -11.49 20.39 -16.83
CA SER A 1239 -11.90 19.57 -15.69
C SER A 1239 -11.52 20.15 -14.32
N LEU A 1240 -10.47 20.98 -14.24
CA LEU A 1240 -9.96 21.48 -12.96
C LEU A 1240 -10.92 22.47 -12.27
N PRO A 1241 -11.52 23.48 -12.96
CA PRO A 1241 -12.55 24.32 -12.35
C PRO A 1241 -13.78 23.54 -11.89
N LEU A 1242 -14.24 22.58 -12.69
CA LEU A 1242 -15.38 21.72 -12.32
C LEU A 1242 -15.08 20.89 -11.08
N LEU A 1243 -13.88 20.33 -10.99
CA LEU A 1243 -13.41 19.60 -9.81
C LEU A 1243 -13.31 20.51 -8.59
N ALA A 1244 -12.77 21.71 -8.73
CA ALA A 1244 -12.67 22.68 -7.64
C ALA A 1244 -14.05 23.09 -7.13
N LEU A 1245 -15.02 23.29 -8.03
CA LEU A 1245 -16.40 23.61 -7.70
C LEU A 1245 -17.10 22.46 -6.97
N LEU A 1246 -16.90 21.22 -7.43
CA LEU A 1246 -17.38 20.01 -6.72
C LEU A 1246 -16.79 19.94 -5.31
N LEU A 1247 -15.47 20.08 -5.16
CA LEU A 1247 -14.81 20.01 -3.86
C LEU A 1247 -15.28 21.13 -2.92
N ALA A 1248 -15.45 22.35 -3.43
CA ALA A 1248 -15.99 23.46 -2.65
C ALA A 1248 -17.43 23.19 -2.19
N SER A 1249 -18.26 22.62 -3.07
CA SER A 1249 -19.63 22.22 -2.76
C SER A 1249 -19.68 21.14 -1.67
N LEU A 1250 -18.84 20.10 -1.77
CA LEU A 1250 -18.74 19.04 -0.76
C LEU A 1250 -18.25 19.58 0.59
N VAL A 1251 -17.21 20.42 0.61
CA VAL A 1251 -16.70 21.04 1.84
C VAL A 1251 -17.77 21.89 2.50
N GLN A 1252 -18.45 22.75 1.73
CA GLN A 1252 -19.55 23.56 2.25
C GLN A 1252 -20.64 22.65 2.85
N ARG A 1253 -21.01 21.58 2.16
CA ARG A 1253 -22.02 20.62 2.58
C ARG A 1253 -21.65 19.93 3.91
N PHE A 1254 -20.43 19.39 4.02
CA PHE A 1254 -19.94 18.79 5.26
C PHE A 1254 -19.90 19.80 6.42
N LEU A 1255 -19.50 21.05 6.16
CA LEU A 1255 -19.47 22.09 7.20
C LEU A 1255 -20.87 22.52 7.65
N THR A 1256 -21.85 22.57 6.75
CA THR A 1256 -23.21 23.02 7.10
C THR A 1256 -24.07 21.92 7.70
N MET A 1257 -23.84 20.65 7.36
CA MET A 1257 -24.70 19.54 7.78
C MET A 1257 -24.04 18.66 8.85
N GLY A 1258 -22.69 18.56 8.88
CA GLY A 1258 -21.96 17.79 9.90
C GLY A 1258 -21.76 18.51 11.23
N GLY A 1259 -22.32 19.71 11.41
CA GLY A 1259 -22.23 20.51 12.63
C GLY A 1259 -23.54 20.63 13.41
N ALA A 1260 -24.62 19.96 12.97
CA ALA A 1260 -25.88 19.90 13.70
C ALA A 1260 -25.91 18.61 14.55
N PRO A 1261 -26.13 18.71 15.87
CA PRO A 1261 -26.22 17.56 16.77
C PRO A 1261 -27.46 16.70 16.52
#